data_AF-A0DA51-F1
#
_entry.id   AF-A0DA51-F1
#
_cell.length_a   1.000
_cell.length_b   1.000
_cell.length_c   1.000
_cell.angle_alpha   90.00
_cell.angle_beta   90.00
_cell.angle_gamma   90.00
#
_symmetry.space_group_name_H-M   'P 1'
#
loop_
_entity.id
_entity.type
_entity.pdbx_description
1 polymer ?
#
loop_
_entity_poly.entity_id
_entity_poly.type
_entity_poly.pdbx_seq_one_letter_code
_entity_poly.pdbx_strand_id
1 'polypeptide(L)'
;MNQNYSILLELTKKQELTLAIEIAAICVPSVFLLIFTLYCYFKFEHLNNAQFKLVTRILFSDLIYESIMSVISLSYIITANGSDEQTSFRDSYPTFCYIEAYLSNFSILTSTAWTSIICHTLYMQVYRNISKMYYYQYIFVGYVIPTIISFIPFYVDGYGVTYPMESTNCFYNMRLERRSYDLYITLCYYLPIWVAFLYNLIIITLVVRRILKHITDFTNKTQVFALFLYPTILFICWVIVILLQLSCSLAQFNNLIHNLFYGNTYRSFSATYLVCWMLCVIALLRYLRRQGSMAANQNIRKIYLKVTLGPKLANNQPKQLIHKNCEYYLINNNKLLSVISFFSAFAIQYYKKRNKNISNIIELASIILRLDDMGQLLYKENYHKWIKVQELIAKDPILQNNVADYGQSRDKLFEIYCKKAYKLHKLLNYSDEMIPETVVTVLHQTMFIPTIKYLGTEKQIEKWVPPSQNYEIVGCYAQTELGHGSDVQSLETTAVYDKNTEEFILNSPTISSTKWWIGDLGLTATHAVTHAQLFINGKHYGSETHILIYHSKGIEVGDVGPKYGYNTKDNGYLRMNNVRIPREQMLMRYSKVSKAGEFIKAQNEKIGYATMMQVRTSIIHNTYVSLAQGLAIGVKYSHFRRQFKDKNGIERPIIDYQTQQDKLIPLIADCYAQGFGCLRIREILTENLKRITEKNDFSLMGDLHALLCCCKAVYTWNTHFGLDKIRQSLGGHGFLQSSGVVSIQTEFAPSCTYEGENTVLLLQTGRYLLKACNKAQKHQPINENVEYLYNIQQTLSQKATFTKS
;
A
#
# COMPACT_ATOMS: atom_id res chain seq x y z
N MET A 1 23.88 41.34 -19.16
CA MET A 1 23.99 41.02 -17.72
C MET A 1 23.09 39.85 -17.29
N ASN A 2 21.80 39.78 -17.65
CA ASN A 2 20.90 38.69 -17.20
C ASN A 2 21.23 37.26 -17.70
N GLN A 3 21.92 37.08 -18.84
CA GLN A 3 22.31 35.74 -19.33
C GLN A 3 23.53 35.14 -18.61
N ASN A 4 24.42 35.96 -18.06
CA ASN A 4 25.60 35.47 -17.34
C ASN A 4 25.24 35.02 -15.91
N TYR A 5 24.18 35.58 -15.32
CA TYR A 5 23.74 35.24 -13.95
C TYR A 5 23.04 33.87 -13.90
N SER A 6 22.25 33.51 -14.93
CA SER A 6 21.63 32.18 -15.03
C SER A 6 22.66 31.07 -15.25
N ILE A 7 23.71 31.35 -16.04
CA ILE A 7 24.81 30.40 -16.28
C ILE A 7 25.64 30.21 -15.00
N LEU A 8 25.89 31.29 -14.24
CA LEU A 8 26.58 31.19 -12.95
C LEU A 8 25.79 30.38 -11.91
N LEU A 9 24.47 30.55 -11.85
CA LEU A 9 23.55 29.80 -10.97
C LEU A 9 23.42 28.31 -11.36
N GLU A 10 23.53 28.02 -12.66
CA GLU A 10 23.50 26.66 -13.18
C GLU A 10 24.85 25.95 -12.97
N LEU A 11 25.97 26.68 -13.07
CA LEU A 11 27.31 26.18 -12.75
C LEU A 11 27.50 25.90 -11.25
N THR A 12 27.00 26.78 -10.37
CA THR A 12 27.03 26.57 -8.90
C THR A 12 26.20 25.35 -8.49
N LYS A 13 24.98 25.18 -9.03
CA LYS A 13 24.18 23.97 -8.81
C LYS A 13 24.85 22.69 -9.30
N LYS A 14 25.61 22.76 -10.38
CA LYS A 14 26.32 21.61 -10.95
C LYS A 14 27.56 21.24 -10.14
N GLN A 15 28.29 22.22 -9.61
CA GLN A 15 29.43 21.99 -8.70
C GLN A 15 28.98 21.48 -7.32
N GLU A 16 27.91 22.02 -6.74
CA GLU A 16 27.31 21.53 -5.50
C GLU A 16 26.79 20.08 -5.63
N LEU A 17 26.20 19.74 -6.77
CA LEU A 17 25.72 18.39 -7.05
C LEU A 17 26.88 17.39 -7.23
N THR A 18 27.96 17.79 -7.89
CA THR A 18 29.15 16.94 -8.09
C THR A 18 29.82 16.64 -6.76
N LEU A 19 29.99 17.66 -5.91
CA LEU A 19 30.54 17.53 -4.57
C LEU A 19 29.64 16.69 -3.64
N ALA A 20 28.31 16.85 -3.72
CA ALA A 20 27.37 16.02 -2.96
C ALA A 20 27.43 14.54 -3.38
N ILE A 21 27.70 14.26 -4.65
CA ILE A 21 27.90 12.90 -5.18
C ILE A 21 29.24 12.33 -4.70
N GLU A 22 30.30 13.15 -4.65
CA GLU A 22 31.63 12.75 -4.14
C GLU A 22 31.61 12.47 -2.63
N ILE A 23 30.98 13.32 -1.83
CA ILE A 23 30.76 13.09 -0.39
C ILE A 23 29.91 11.82 -0.17
N ALA A 24 28.88 11.61 -1.00
CA ALA A 24 28.09 10.38 -0.93
C ALA A 24 28.92 9.13 -1.29
N ALA A 25 29.82 9.22 -2.28
CA ALA A 25 30.69 8.12 -2.66
C ALA A 25 31.67 7.72 -1.55
N ILE A 26 32.08 8.66 -0.71
CA ILE A 26 32.99 8.43 0.43
C ILE A 26 32.23 7.91 1.66
N CYS A 27 31.10 8.53 2.02
CA CYS A 27 30.39 8.19 3.26
C CYS A 27 29.54 6.90 3.15
N VAL A 28 28.96 6.61 1.98
CA VAL A 28 28.03 5.48 1.81
C VAL A 28 28.69 4.12 2.10
N PRO A 29 29.88 3.78 1.57
CA PRO A 29 30.55 2.51 1.88
C PRO A 29 30.84 2.33 3.37
N SER A 30 31.32 3.38 4.05
CA SER A 30 31.63 3.34 5.48
C SER A 30 30.37 3.14 6.34
N VAL A 31 29.24 3.75 5.96
CA VAL A 31 27.94 3.52 6.60
C VAL A 31 27.46 2.09 6.41
N PHE A 32 27.53 1.54 5.19
CA PHE A 32 27.11 0.16 4.92
C PHE A 32 27.98 -0.87 5.67
N LEU A 33 29.30 -0.64 5.72
CA LEU A 33 30.21 -1.50 6.46
C LEU A 33 29.96 -1.43 7.97
N LEU A 34 29.69 -0.23 8.51
CA LEU A 34 29.31 -0.06 9.90
C LEU A 34 27.99 -0.76 10.23
N ILE A 35 26.96 -0.62 9.38
CA ILE A 35 25.66 -1.30 9.57
C ILE A 35 25.84 -2.82 9.55
N PHE A 36 26.64 -3.35 8.63
CA PHE A 36 26.95 -4.77 8.57
C PHE A 36 27.69 -5.24 9.85
N THR A 37 28.71 -4.50 10.28
CA THR A 37 29.44 -4.83 11.51
C THR A 37 28.54 -4.74 12.74
N LEU A 38 27.66 -3.74 12.85
CA LEU A 38 26.66 -3.64 13.92
C LEU A 38 25.64 -4.79 13.87
N TYR A 39 25.19 -5.18 12.68
CA TYR A 39 24.33 -6.36 12.53
C TYR A 39 25.04 -7.62 13.02
N CYS A 40 26.30 -7.83 12.63
CA CYS A 40 27.09 -8.94 13.13
C CYS A 40 27.30 -8.87 14.66
N TYR A 41 27.54 -7.68 15.20
CA TYR A 41 27.71 -7.42 16.62
C TYR A 41 26.48 -7.82 17.45
N PHE A 42 25.29 -7.40 17.02
CA PHE A 42 24.04 -7.70 17.71
C PHE A 42 23.54 -9.12 17.47
N LYS A 43 23.85 -9.72 16.31
CA LYS A 43 23.32 -11.04 15.95
C LYS A 43 24.18 -12.20 16.45
N PHE A 44 25.49 -12.01 16.57
CA PHE A 44 26.43 -13.05 16.97
C PHE A 44 27.03 -12.73 18.35
N GLU A 45 26.36 -13.17 19.41
CA GLU A 45 26.72 -12.88 20.80
C GLU A 45 28.15 -13.35 21.16
N HIS A 46 28.62 -14.44 20.56
CA HIS A 46 29.99 -14.94 20.72
C HIS A 46 31.08 -14.07 20.06
N LEU A 47 30.70 -13.22 19.09
CA LEU A 47 31.59 -12.24 18.46
C LEU A 47 31.62 -10.90 19.24
N ASN A 48 30.73 -10.71 20.23
CA ASN A 48 30.60 -9.50 21.06
C ASN A 48 31.70 -9.39 22.13
N ASN A 49 32.95 -9.65 21.76
CA ASN A 49 34.12 -9.51 22.63
C ASN A 49 34.80 -8.14 22.42
N ALA A 50 35.68 -7.74 23.35
CA ALA A 50 36.38 -6.45 23.34
C ALA A 50 37.07 -6.13 22.00
N GLN A 51 37.54 -7.15 21.28
CA GLN A 51 38.20 -7.01 19.97
C GLN A 51 37.23 -6.55 18.87
N PHE A 52 36.02 -7.12 18.80
CA PHE A 52 35.01 -6.71 17.82
C PHE A 52 34.36 -5.38 18.19
N LYS A 53 34.22 -5.11 19.50
CA LYS A 53 33.81 -3.78 20.02
C LYS A 53 34.79 -2.69 19.60
N LEU A 54 36.10 -2.96 19.65
CA LEU A 54 37.11 -2.01 19.21
C LEU A 54 37.03 -1.73 17.72
N VAL A 55 36.97 -2.77 16.88
CA VAL A 55 36.77 -2.60 15.43
C VAL A 55 35.53 -1.77 15.13
N THR A 56 34.42 -2.05 15.82
CA THR A 56 33.17 -1.29 15.64
C THR A 56 33.32 0.18 16.05
N ARG A 57 34.06 0.46 17.13
CA ARG A 57 34.38 1.83 17.58
C ARG A 57 35.31 2.56 16.60
N ILE A 58 36.28 1.87 16.02
CA ILE A 58 37.19 2.43 15.02
C ILE A 58 36.44 2.76 13.74
N LEU A 59 35.58 1.86 13.23
CA LEU A 59 34.71 2.13 12.07
C LEU A 59 33.75 3.30 12.31
N PHE A 60 33.26 3.44 13.54
CA PHE A 60 32.44 4.59 13.92
C PHE A 60 33.25 5.90 13.97
N SER A 61 34.48 5.84 14.47
CA SER A 61 35.41 6.98 14.47
C SER A 61 35.80 7.39 13.06
N ASP A 62 35.99 6.44 12.15
CA ASP A 62 36.29 6.68 10.74
C ASP A 62 35.12 7.38 10.03
N LEU A 63 33.90 6.89 10.23
CA LEU A 63 32.69 7.55 9.71
C LEU A 63 32.53 8.99 10.25
N ILE A 64 32.81 9.21 11.53
CA ILE A 64 32.77 10.55 12.14
C ILE A 64 33.85 11.44 11.55
N TYR A 65 35.08 10.95 11.41
CA TYR A 65 36.20 11.70 10.85
C TYR A 65 35.92 12.12 9.41
N GLU A 66 35.46 11.19 8.57
CA GLU A 66 35.06 11.46 7.18
C GLU A 66 33.90 12.46 7.10
N SER A 67 32.92 12.35 8.00
CA SER A 67 31.79 13.28 8.05
C SER A 67 32.22 14.69 8.48
N ILE A 68 33.08 14.81 9.50
CA ILE A 68 33.59 16.09 10.00
C ILE A 68 34.48 16.75 8.96
N MET A 69 35.40 16.01 8.33
CA MET A 69 36.30 16.54 7.31
C MET A 69 35.55 16.92 6.02
N SER A 70 34.47 16.20 5.68
CA SER A 70 33.56 16.59 4.60
C SER A 70 32.83 17.91 4.92
N VAL A 71 32.41 18.10 6.17
CA VAL A 71 31.78 19.36 6.63
C VAL A 71 32.78 20.52 6.67
N ILE A 72 34.04 20.28 7.06
CA ILE A 72 35.12 21.29 7.01
C ILE A 72 35.44 21.68 5.56
N SER A 73 35.46 20.70 4.66
CA SER A 73 35.65 20.95 3.22
C SER A 73 34.49 21.78 2.65
N LEU A 74 33.25 21.49 3.08
CA LEU A 74 32.06 22.25 2.71
C LEU A 74 32.06 23.67 3.30
N SER A 75 32.52 23.84 4.54
CA SER A 75 32.57 25.15 5.20
C SER A 75 33.61 26.08 4.59
N TYR A 76 34.76 25.55 4.16
CA TYR A 76 35.81 26.32 3.46
C TYR A 76 35.34 26.86 2.10
N ILE A 77 34.46 26.11 1.41
CA ILE A 77 33.84 26.55 0.14
C ILE A 77 32.81 27.65 0.39
N ILE A 78 31.99 27.50 1.44
CA ILE A 78 30.94 28.46 1.77
C ILE A 78 31.54 29.80 2.22
N THR A 79 32.61 29.80 3.02
CA THR A 79 33.28 31.04 3.45
C THR A 79 34.02 31.74 2.32
N ALA A 80 34.56 31.01 1.34
CA ALA A 80 35.23 31.60 0.19
C ALA A 80 34.26 32.26 -0.82
N ASN A 81 32.95 31.96 -0.75
CA ASN A 81 31.90 32.59 -1.57
C ASN A 81 31.33 33.89 -0.95
N GLY A 82 31.74 34.27 0.26
CA GLY A 82 31.18 35.40 1.02
C GLY A 82 31.93 36.73 0.91
N SER A 83 33.11 36.75 0.29
CA SER A 83 33.94 37.97 0.12
C SER A 83 34.02 38.38 -1.35
N ASP A 84 33.68 39.63 -1.66
CA ASP A 84 33.65 40.26 -2.99
C ASP A 84 35.02 40.35 -3.73
N GLU A 85 36.07 39.67 -3.24
CA GLU A 85 37.37 39.58 -3.93
C GLU A 85 37.50 38.27 -4.71
N GLN A 86 37.19 38.32 -6.01
CA GLN A 86 37.36 37.24 -7.00
C GLN A 86 38.81 36.72 -7.17
N THR A 87 39.77 37.23 -6.40
CA THR A 87 41.19 36.83 -6.44
C THR A 87 41.53 35.68 -5.49
N SER A 88 40.83 35.48 -4.37
CA SER A 88 41.25 34.47 -3.37
C SER A 88 40.89 33.02 -3.74
N PHE A 89 39.83 32.80 -4.52
CA PHE A 89 39.38 31.45 -4.88
C PHE A 89 40.30 30.79 -5.92
N ARG A 90 40.87 31.58 -6.84
CA ARG A 90 41.77 31.07 -7.90
C ARG A 90 43.11 30.59 -7.36
N ASP A 91 43.61 31.23 -6.30
CA ASP A 91 44.88 30.87 -5.66
C ASP A 91 44.72 29.70 -4.66
N SER A 92 43.49 29.45 -4.17
CA SER A 92 43.18 28.38 -3.21
C SER A 92 42.74 27.06 -3.87
N TYR A 93 42.49 27.07 -5.18
CA TYR A 93 42.04 25.93 -6.00
C TYR A 93 42.96 24.68 -5.93
N PRO A 94 44.31 24.81 -5.91
CA PRO A 94 45.19 23.66 -5.77
C PRO A 94 44.97 22.95 -4.43
N THR A 95 44.87 23.72 -3.34
CA THR A 95 44.70 23.22 -1.97
C THR A 95 43.44 22.39 -1.80
N PHE A 96 42.34 22.81 -2.42
CA PHE A 96 41.09 22.04 -2.41
C PHE A 96 41.23 20.69 -3.12
N CYS A 97 41.80 20.67 -4.33
CA CYS A 97 42.06 19.43 -5.06
C CYS A 97 43.01 18.47 -4.31
N TYR A 98 43.96 19.00 -3.54
CA TYR A 98 44.82 18.18 -2.68
C TYR A 98 44.07 17.57 -1.49
N ILE A 99 43.17 18.32 -0.85
CA ILE A 99 42.35 17.83 0.27
C ILE A 99 41.37 16.75 -0.21
N GLU A 100 40.73 16.95 -1.37
CA GLU A 100 39.83 15.96 -1.97
C GLU A 100 40.55 14.65 -2.30
N ALA A 101 41.74 14.75 -2.91
CA ALA A 101 42.59 13.60 -3.20
C ALA A 101 43.10 12.89 -1.93
N TYR A 102 43.39 13.63 -0.87
CA TYR A 102 43.77 13.06 0.43
C TYR A 102 42.64 12.21 1.02
N LEU A 103 41.44 12.76 1.09
CA LEU A 103 40.27 12.09 1.67
C LEU A 103 39.90 10.83 0.89
N SER A 104 39.87 10.90 -0.44
CA SER A 104 39.55 9.74 -1.27
C SER A 104 40.60 8.61 -1.14
N ASN A 105 41.88 8.94 -1.06
CA ASN A 105 42.93 7.94 -0.90
C ASN A 105 42.97 7.35 0.52
N PHE A 106 42.81 8.19 1.53
CA PHE A 106 42.77 7.77 2.93
C PHE A 106 41.59 6.81 3.14
N SER A 107 40.38 7.19 2.75
CA SER A 107 39.16 6.37 2.89
C SER A 107 39.29 4.98 2.24
N ILE A 108 39.86 4.89 1.03
CA ILE A 108 39.98 3.60 0.32
C ILE A 108 41.07 2.72 0.95
N LEU A 109 42.18 3.31 1.39
CA LEU A 109 43.26 2.60 2.07
C LEU A 109 42.85 2.14 3.48
N THR A 110 42.14 2.98 4.26
CA THR A 110 41.64 2.64 5.60
C THR A 110 40.56 1.56 5.52
N SER A 111 39.57 1.71 4.63
CA SER A 111 38.53 0.71 4.41
C SER A 111 39.14 -0.65 4.09
N THR A 112 40.17 -0.68 3.26
CA THR A 112 40.88 -1.92 2.91
C THR A 112 41.68 -2.49 4.08
N ALA A 113 42.43 -1.65 4.82
CA ALA A 113 43.27 -2.09 5.94
C ALA A 113 42.45 -2.67 7.12
N TRP A 114 41.33 -2.05 7.50
CA TRP A 114 40.51 -2.55 8.60
C TRP A 114 39.79 -3.85 8.26
N THR A 115 39.40 -4.07 7.00
CA THR A 115 38.80 -5.37 6.61
C THR A 115 39.76 -6.53 6.82
N SER A 116 41.06 -6.32 6.60
CA SER A 116 42.09 -7.33 6.89
C SER A 116 42.31 -7.54 8.38
N ILE A 117 42.18 -6.49 9.19
CA ILE A 117 42.19 -6.60 10.64
C ILE A 117 40.99 -7.40 11.13
N ILE A 118 39.78 -7.13 10.62
CA ILE A 118 38.56 -7.91 10.93
C ILE A 118 38.73 -9.38 10.58
N CYS A 119 39.19 -9.67 9.36
CA CYS A 119 39.43 -11.05 8.92
C CYS A 119 40.50 -11.73 9.77
N HIS A 120 41.58 -11.03 10.11
CA HIS A 120 42.63 -11.57 10.97
C HIS A 120 42.16 -11.83 12.40
N THR A 121 41.38 -10.92 12.99
CA THR A 121 40.78 -11.10 14.31
C THR A 121 39.85 -12.31 14.32
N LEU A 122 38.98 -12.45 13.31
CA LEU A 122 38.12 -13.63 13.15
C LEU A 122 38.94 -14.92 13.03
N TYR A 123 40.08 -14.89 12.34
CA TYR A 123 41.00 -16.03 12.25
C TYR A 123 41.70 -16.36 13.57
N MET A 124 42.22 -15.36 14.27
CA MET A 124 42.90 -15.58 15.54
C MET A 124 41.94 -16.11 16.59
N GLN A 125 40.68 -15.67 16.59
CA GLN A 125 39.65 -16.16 17.51
C GLN A 125 39.10 -17.53 17.11
N VAL A 126 38.65 -17.71 15.87
CA VAL A 126 37.95 -18.94 15.47
C VAL A 126 38.91 -20.07 15.10
N TYR A 127 40.05 -19.74 14.50
CA TYR A 127 41.03 -20.71 14.02
C TYR A 127 42.18 -20.94 15.00
N ARG A 128 42.77 -19.90 15.59
CA ARG A 128 43.86 -20.09 16.56
C ARG A 128 43.41 -20.12 18.03
N ASN A 129 42.18 -19.71 18.32
CA ASN A 129 41.60 -19.66 19.67
C ASN A 129 42.45 -18.84 20.66
N ILE A 130 43.07 -17.75 20.18
CA ILE A 130 43.95 -16.87 20.97
C ILE A 130 43.14 -15.64 21.42
N SER A 131 43.10 -15.38 22.72
CA SER A 131 42.24 -14.34 23.33
C SER A 131 42.92 -12.99 23.59
N LYS A 132 44.27 -12.92 23.59
CA LYS A 132 45.01 -11.67 23.84
C LYS A 132 45.26 -10.87 22.55
N MET A 133 45.16 -9.55 22.64
CA MET A 133 45.39 -8.64 21.51
C MET A 133 46.41 -7.54 21.87
N TYR A 134 47.33 -7.26 20.95
CA TYR A 134 48.23 -6.11 21.01
C TYR A 134 47.55 -4.88 20.39
N TYR A 135 46.82 -4.13 21.21
CA TYR A 135 45.97 -3.00 20.79
C TYR A 135 46.68 -2.00 19.84
N TYR A 136 47.94 -1.68 20.14
CA TYR A 136 48.72 -0.70 19.40
C TYR A 136 49.09 -1.11 17.97
N GLN A 137 49.28 -2.40 17.70
CA GLN A 137 49.66 -2.88 16.37
C GLN A 137 48.51 -2.71 15.37
N TYR A 138 47.26 -2.92 15.80
CA TYR A 138 46.09 -2.78 14.94
C TYR A 138 45.74 -1.32 14.66
N ILE A 139 45.89 -0.44 15.65
CA ILE A 139 45.77 1.01 15.44
C ILE A 139 46.84 1.50 14.48
N PHE A 140 48.07 1.02 14.62
CA PHE A 140 49.16 1.38 13.73
C PHE A 140 48.90 0.92 12.29
N VAL A 141 48.45 -0.32 12.08
CA VAL A 141 48.20 -0.87 10.74
C VAL A 141 46.95 -0.29 10.07
N GLY A 142 45.86 -0.09 10.81
CA GLY A 142 44.61 0.37 10.21
C GLY A 142 44.45 1.88 10.14
N TYR A 143 45.13 2.65 11.01
CA TYR A 143 45.03 4.10 11.02
C TYR A 143 46.34 4.74 10.55
N VAL A 144 47.43 4.51 11.28
CA VAL A 144 48.68 5.26 11.10
C VAL A 144 49.33 4.99 9.73
N ILE A 145 49.40 3.73 9.28
CA ILE A 145 49.99 3.38 7.98
C ILE A 145 49.18 3.96 6.80
N PRO A 146 47.84 3.76 6.70
CA PRO A 146 47.04 4.40 5.67
C PRO A 146 47.13 5.92 5.67
N THR A 147 47.15 6.55 6.86
CA THR A 147 47.34 8.01 6.98
C THR A 147 48.70 8.42 6.38
N ILE A 148 49.79 7.75 6.73
CA ILE A 148 51.12 8.07 6.19
C ILE A 148 51.18 7.87 4.67
N ILE A 149 50.62 6.77 4.15
CA ILE A 149 50.62 6.48 2.71
C ILE A 149 49.81 7.53 1.94
N SER A 150 48.71 8.03 2.52
CA SER A 150 47.89 9.08 1.90
C SER A 150 48.62 10.43 1.74
N PHE A 151 49.72 10.66 2.45
CA PHE A 151 50.57 11.84 2.30
C PHE A 151 51.65 11.72 1.22
N ILE A 152 52.02 10.50 0.80
CA ILE A 152 53.08 10.28 -0.19
C ILE A 152 52.85 11.09 -1.48
N PRO A 153 51.63 11.17 -2.04
CA PRO A 153 51.42 11.90 -3.28
C PRO A 153 51.57 13.42 -3.19
N PHE A 154 51.48 14.01 -1.99
CA PHE A 154 51.76 15.44 -1.77
C PHE A 154 53.22 15.77 -1.97
N TYR A 155 54.12 14.80 -1.73
CA TYR A 155 55.56 14.97 -1.86
C TYR A 155 56.08 14.73 -3.28
N VAL A 156 55.26 14.18 -4.18
CA VAL A 156 55.65 13.75 -5.54
C VAL A 156 54.99 14.61 -6.64
N ASP A 157 54.41 15.76 -6.29
CA ASP A 157 53.70 16.68 -7.21
C ASP A 157 52.63 16.01 -8.11
N GLY A 158 52.06 14.88 -7.68
CA GLY A 158 51.14 14.05 -8.47
C GLY A 158 49.70 14.57 -8.56
N TYR A 159 49.36 15.57 -7.74
CA TYR A 159 48.05 16.23 -7.70
C TYR A 159 48.25 17.73 -7.96
N GLY A 160 47.35 18.39 -8.70
CA GLY A 160 47.49 19.80 -9.05
C GLY A 160 46.78 20.21 -10.35
N VAL A 161 46.58 21.52 -10.49
CA VAL A 161 45.78 22.19 -11.53
C VAL A 161 46.31 21.94 -12.94
N THR A 162 45.47 21.40 -13.83
CA THR A 162 45.69 21.39 -15.28
C THR A 162 45.38 22.76 -15.87
N TYR A 163 46.37 23.47 -16.41
CA TYR A 163 46.16 24.70 -17.20
C TYR A 163 45.73 24.40 -18.65
N PRO A 164 45.06 25.34 -19.36
CA PRO A 164 43.74 25.88 -19.11
C PRO A 164 42.80 25.48 -20.27
N MET A 165 41.81 24.62 -20.02
CA MET A 165 40.66 24.47 -20.92
C MET A 165 39.40 24.26 -20.07
N GLU A 166 38.36 24.98 -20.45
CA GLU A 166 37.11 25.20 -19.73
C GLU A 166 36.34 23.89 -19.49
N SER A 167 36.48 23.28 -18.31
CA SER A 167 35.40 22.72 -17.47
C SER A 167 35.88 21.70 -16.43
N THR A 168 35.89 22.16 -15.16
CA THR A 168 35.78 21.44 -13.87
C THR A 168 36.86 20.47 -13.37
N ASN A 169 37.38 20.85 -12.18
CA ASN A 169 37.67 20.14 -10.90
C ASN A 169 38.42 18.79 -10.90
N CYS A 170 39.53 18.73 -10.17
CA CYS A 170 40.67 17.83 -10.38
C CYS A 170 40.49 16.37 -9.91
N PHE A 171 41.04 15.44 -10.69
CA PHE A 171 41.70 14.20 -10.21
C PHE A 171 42.94 13.98 -11.09
N TYR A 172 44.12 14.48 -10.65
CA TYR A 172 45.48 14.28 -11.21
C TYR A 172 46.09 15.35 -12.15
N ASN A 173 47.39 15.60 -11.94
CA ASN A 173 48.22 16.48 -12.76
C ASN A 173 49.01 15.65 -13.80
N MET A 174 48.73 15.82 -15.10
CA MET A 174 49.40 15.07 -16.19
C MET A 174 50.76 15.66 -16.58
N ARG A 175 51.68 15.82 -15.61
CA ARG A 175 53.05 16.30 -15.90
C ARG A 175 54.14 15.21 -15.89
N LEU A 176 53.86 14.01 -15.38
CA LEU A 176 54.80 12.88 -15.43
C LEU A 176 54.58 12.02 -16.69
N GLU A 177 55.65 11.50 -17.29
CA GLU A 177 55.56 10.56 -18.40
C GLU A 177 54.61 9.39 -18.05
N ARG A 178 53.60 9.19 -18.90
CA ARG A 178 52.43 8.31 -18.71
C ARG A 178 52.76 6.92 -18.14
N ARG A 179 53.93 6.37 -18.49
CA ARG A 179 54.35 5.01 -18.12
C ARG A 179 54.84 4.87 -16.67
N SER A 180 55.56 5.87 -16.16
CA SER A 180 56.08 5.89 -14.79
C SER A 180 54.96 6.08 -13.78
N TYR A 181 53.93 6.81 -14.22
CA TYR A 181 52.75 7.15 -13.45
C TYR A 181 51.78 5.97 -13.26
N ASP A 182 51.48 5.22 -14.33
CA ASP A 182 50.64 4.01 -14.23
C ASP A 182 51.29 2.95 -13.33
N LEU A 183 52.62 2.82 -13.41
CA LEU A 183 53.39 1.92 -12.55
C LEU A 183 53.32 2.37 -11.08
N TYR A 184 53.44 3.67 -10.82
CA TYR A 184 53.36 4.25 -9.49
C TYR A 184 51.98 4.06 -8.84
N ILE A 185 50.89 4.39 -9.52
CA ILE A 185 49.53 4.16 -9.02
C ILE A 185 49.30 2.66 -8.76
N THR A 186 49.78 1.81 -9.67
CA THR A 186 49.65 0.36 -9.50
C THR A 186 50.39 -0.14 -8.26
N LEU A 187 51.61 0.32 -8.01
CA LEU A 187 52.43 -0.11 -6.88
C LEU A 187 51.97 0.47 -5.54
N CYS A 188 51.61 1.75 -5.49
CA CYS A 188 51.27 2.44 -4.24
C CYS A 188 49.81 2.26 -3.82
N TYR A 189 48.91 1.96 -4.76
CA TYR A 189 47.47 1.95 -4.50
C TYR A 189 46.82 0.60 -4.79
N TYR A 190 46.93 0.10 -6.03
CA TYR A 190 46.23 -1.13 -6.40
C TYR A 190 46.87 -2.39 -5.82
N LEU A 191 48.20 -2.48 -5.76
CA LEU A 191 48.91 -3.65 -5.26
C LEU A 191 48.60 -3.92 -3.77
N PRO A 192 48.65 -2.94 -2.84
CA PRO A 192 48.23 -3.14 -1.44
C PRO A 192 46.78 -3.61 -1.32
N ILE A 193 45.87 -3.05 -2.14
CA ILE A 193 44.45 -3.45 -2.14
C ILE A 193 44.29 -4.92 -2.57
N TRP A 194 45.00 -5.32 -3.62
CA TRP A 194 44.98 -6.70 -4.10
C TRP A 194 45.55 -7.69 -3.08
N VAL A 195 46.64 -7.34 -2.42
CA VAL A 195 47.25 -8.15 -1.36
C VAL A 195 46.28 -8.33 -0.20
N ALA A 196 45.62 -7.25 0.25
CA ALA A 196 44.61 -7.29 1.31
C ALA A 196 43.38 -8.13 0.92
N PHE A 197 42.90 -8.01 -0.33
CA PHE A 197 41.77 -8.80 -0.82
C PHE A 197 42.09 -10.30 -0.86
N LEU A 198 43.26 -10.65 -1.39
CA LEU A 198 43.71 -12.04 -1.46
C LEU A 198 43.90 -12.62 -0.05
N TYR A 199 44.47 -11.84 0.86
CA TYR A 199 44.62 -12.19 2.27
C TYR A 199 43.27 -12.45 2.94
N ASN A 200 42.29 -11.55 2.79
CA ASN A 200 40.95 -11.69 3.37
C ASN A 200 40.23 -12.92 2.84
N LEU A 201 40.33 -13.16 1.52
CA LEU A 201 39.73 -14.32 0.88
C LEU A 201 40.31 -15.64 1.42
N ILE A 202 41.63 -15.73 1.56
CA ILE A 202 42.32 -16.90 2.12
C ILE A 202 41.86 -17.14 3.56
N ILE A 203 41.89 -16.09 4.38
CA ILE A 203 41.60 -16.17 5.81
C ILE A 203 40.12 -16.55 6.08
N ILE A 204 39.17 -15.91 5.40
CA ILE A 204 37.75 -16.25 5.52
C ILE A 204 37.50 -17.69 5.09
N THR A 205 38.15 -18.14 4.02
CA THR A 205 38.04 -19.53 3.56
C THR A 205 38.53 -20.53 4.63
N LEU A 206 39.61 -20.21 5.34
CA LEU A 206 40.13 -21.04 6.44
C LEU A 206 39.19 -21.06 7.66
N VAL A 207 38.67 -19.90 8.05
CA VAL A 207 37.71 -19.76 9.16
C VAL A 207 36.44 -20.55 8.88
N VAL A 208 35.84 -20.36 7.69
CA VAL A 208 34.60 -21.05 7.31
C VAL A 208 34.80 -22.56 7.20
N ARG A 209 35.91 -23.03 6.62
CA ARG A 209 36.22 -24.48 6.56
C ARG A 209 36.29 -25.12 7.95
N ARG A 210 36.85 -24.42 8.94
CA ARG A 210 36.93 -24.92 10.31
C ARG A 210 35.57 -24.93 11.01
N ILE A 211 34.80 -23.84 10.86
CA ILE A 211 33.45 -23.74 11.41
C ILE A 211 32.55 -24.86 10.84
N LEU A 212 32.58 -25.09 9.52
CA LEU A 212 31.80 -26.15 8.87
C LEU A 212 32.22 -27.57 9.29
N LYS A 213 33.47 -27.78 9.70
CA LYS A 213 33.96 -29.08 10.17
C LYS A 213 33.42 -29.46 11.55
N HIS A 214 33.00 -28.48 12.36
CA HIS A 214 32.53 -28.68 13.73
C HIS A 214 31.03 -28.48 13.94
N ILE A 215 30.28 -28.14 12.89
CA ILE A 215 28.83 -27.91 12.98
C ILE A 215 28.06 -29.07 12.36
N THR A 216 27.25 -29.74 13.19
CA THR A 216 26.33 -30.81 12.77
C THR A 216 24.93 -30.31 12.42
N ASP A 217 24.55 -29.09 12.83
CA ASP A 217 23.17 -28.58 12.76
C ASP A 217 22.90 -27.57 11.62
N PHE A 218 21.69 -27.55 11.07
CA PHE A 218 21.32 -26.87 9.81
C PHE A 218 21.16 -25.34 9.95
N THR A 219 20.71 -24.87 11.11
CA THR A 219 20.49 -23.44 11.41
C THR A 219 21.81 -22.65 11.37
N ASN A 220 22.89 -23.26 11.85
CA ASN A 220 24.22 -22.66 11.85
C ASN A 220 24.86 -22.65 10.44
N LYS A 221 24.45 -23.53 9.52
CA LYS A 221 24.91 -23.49 8.11
C LYS A 221 24.44 -22.24 7.36
N THR A 222 23.23 -21.77 7.67
CA THR A 222 22.67 -20.52 7.09
C THR A 222 23.41 -19.28 7.60
N GLN A 223 23.87 -19.31 8.85
CA GLN A 223 24.68 -18.24 9.43
C GLN A 223 26.10 -18.20 8.86
N VAL A 224 26.71 -19.36 8.60
CA VAL A 224 27.99 -19.48 7.87
C VAL A 224 27.87 -18.98 6.44
N PHE A 225 26.72 -19.19 5.80
CA PHE A 225 26.42 -18.65 4.48
C PHE A 225 26.38 -17.11 4.45
N ALA A 226 25.95 -16.46 5.54
CA ALA A 226 25.97 -15.01 5.67
C ALA A 226 27.39 -14.44 5.80
N LEU A 227 28.32 -15.15 6.44
CA LEU A 227 29.76 -14.79 6.45
C LEU A 227 30.38 -14.88 5.04
N PHE A 228 29.86 -15.75 4.18
CA PHE A 228 30.24 -15.85 2.77
C PHE A 228 29.77 -14.66 1.92
N LEU A 229 28.75 -13.92 2.36
CA LEU A 229 28.32 -12.69 1.69
C LEU A 229 29.31 -11.54 1.92
N TYR A 230 30.15 -11.58 2.96
CA TYR A 230 31.02 -10.45 3.32
C TYR A 230 32.01 -10.04 2.19
N PRO A 231 32.75 -10.95 1.53
CA PRO A 231 33.56 -10.59 0.36
C PRO A 231 32.72 -10.03 -0.81
N THR A 232 31.47 -10.47 -0.93
CA THR A 232 30.55 -10.02 -1.98
C THR A 232 30.03 -8.61 -1.68
N ILE A 233 29.76 -8.30 -0.42
CA ILE A 233 29.39 -6.96 0.06
C ILE A 233 30.57 -6.00 -0.12
N LEU A 234 31.79 -6.41 0.24
CA LEU A 234 33.00 -5.62 0.02
C LEU A 234 33.22 -5.34 -1.48
N PHE A 235 33.02 -6.33 -2.34
CA PHE A 235 33.09 -6.16 -3.78
C PHE A 235 32.02 -5.19 -4.30
N ILE A 236 30.78 -5.31 -3.83
CA ILE A 236 29.67 -4.41 -4.23
C ILE A 236 29.95 -2.98 -3.78
N CYS A 237 30.38 -2.77 -2.53
CA CYS A 237 30.73 -1.44 -2.03
C CYS A 237 31.86 -0.82 -2.87
N TRP A 238 32.88 -1.60 -3.23
CA TRP A 238 34.01 -1.11 -4.01
C TRP A 238 33.65 -0.82 -5.49
N VAL A 239 32.83 -1.67 -6.09
CA VAL A 239 32.28 -1.45 -7.44
C VAL A 239 31.41 -0.19 -7.48
N ILE A 240 30.62 0.06 -6.43
CA ILE A 240 29.81 1.28 -6.33
C ILE A 240 30.69 2.53 -6.24
N VAL A 241 31.77 2.50 -5.44
CA VAL A 241 32.74 3.62 -5.38
C VAL A 241 33.36 3.90 -6.74
N ILE A 242 33.77 2.87 -7.47
CA ILE A 242 34.33 3.00 -8.83
C ILE A 242 33.29 3.56 -9.79
N LEU A 243 32.05 3.06 -9.75
CA LEU A 243 30.98 3.53 -10.61
C LEU A 243 30.59 4.98 -10.31
N LEU A 244 30.66 5.41 -9.04
CA LEU A 244 30.42 6.79 -8.63
C LEU A 244 31.57 7.72 -9.04
N GLN A 245 32.84 7.30 -8.89
CA GLN A 245 33.99 8.04 -9.40
C GLN A 245 33.96 8.17 -10.94
N LEU A 246 33.48 7.15 -11.65
CA LEU A 246 33.28 7.19 -13.11
C LEU A 246 32.09 8.07 -13.54
N SER A 247 31.21 8.48 -12.61
CA SER A 247 30.02 9.28 -12.91
C SER A 247 30.27 10.80 -12.93
N CYS A 248 31.44 11.26 -12.46
CA CYS A 248 31.82 12.68 -12.43
C CYS A 248 32.10 13.32 -13.80
N SER A 249 32.06 12.59 -14.93
CA SER A 249 31.93 13.24 -16.24
C SER A 249 31.02 12.46 -17.19
N LEU A 250 29.79 12.95 -17.33
CA LEU A 250 28.79 12.41 -18.26
C LEU A 250 29.31 12.32 -19.72
N ALA A 251 30.28 13.16 -20.08
CA ALA A 251 30.93 13.17 -21.39
C ALA A 251 31.87 11.98 -21.62
N GLN A 252 32.52 11.44 -20.58
CA GLN A 252 33.40 10.26 -20.73
C GLN A 252 32.63 8.94 -20.63
N PHE A 253 31.48 8.91 -19.96
CA PHE A 253 30.65 7.69 -19.89
C PHE A 253 30.12 7.24 -21.26
N ASN A 254 29.75 8.19 -22.13
CA ASN A 254 29.38 7.90 -23.52
C ASN A 254 30.59 7.45 -24.37
N ASN A 255 31.76 8.07 -24.18
CA ASN A 255 33.00 7.64 -24.83
C ASN A 255 33.49 6.28 -24.33
N LEU A 256 33.21 5.90 -23.08
CA LEU A 256 33.54 4.60 -22.52
C LEU A 256 32.68 3.50 -23.14
N ILE A 257 31.38 3.71 -23.35
CA ILE A 257 30.54 2.74 -24.08
C ILE A 257 30.99 2.63 -25.54
N HIS A 258 31.35 3.75 -26.18
CA HIS A 258 31.86 3.72 -27.55
C HIS A 258 33.24 3.01 -27.66
N ASN A 259 34.12 3.19 -26.67
CA ASN A 259 35.46 2.57 -26.61
C ASN A 259 35.45 1.13 -26.08
N LEU A 260 34.48 0.75 -25.23
CA LEU A 260 34.25 -0.63 -24.77
C LEU A 260 33.91 -1.57 -25.92
N PHE A 261 33.28 -1.06 -26.99
CA PHE A 261 32.91 -1.84 -28.16
C PHE A 261 33.86 -1.67 -29.37
N TYR A 262 34.67 -0.60 -29.45
CA TYR A 262 35.48 -0.30 -30.66
C TYR A 262 36.95 0.14 -30.46
N GLY A 263 37.53 0.12 -29.25
CA GLY A 263 38.92 0.56 -29.02
C GLY A 263 39.84 -0.46 -28.32
N ASN A 264 40.93 -0.86 -28.97
CA ASN A 264 41.98 -1.72 -28.41
C ASN A 264 42.84 -0.97 -27.38
N THR A 265 42.61 -1.16 -26.07
CA THR A 265 43.65 -1.15 -25.00
C THR A 265 43.12 -1.40 -23.58
N TYR A 266 41.81 -1.28 -23.31
CA TYR A 266 41.22 -1.57 -21.98
C TYR A 266 40.78 -3.03 -21.76
N ARG A 267 41.20 -3.95 -22.64
CA ARG A 267 40.73 -5.36 -22.63
C ARG A 267 41.30 -6.23 -21.50
N SER A 268 42.38 -5.84 -20.83
CA SER A 268 43.03 -6.70 -19.82
C SER A 268 42.55 -6.44 -18.38
N PHE A 269 42.00 -5.27 -18.06
CA PHE A 269 41.74 -4.92 -16.66
C PHE A 269 40.35 -5.36 -16.17
N SER A 270 39.26 -5.07 -16.87
CA SER A 270 37.90 -5.45 -16.43
C SER A 270 37.61 -6.95 -16.60
N ALA A 271 38.21 -7.59 -17.61
CA ALA A 271 38.07 -9.02 -17.86
C ALA A 271 38.68 -9.88 -16.75
N THR A 272 39.78 -9.43 -16.13
CA THR A 272 40.50 -10.20 -15.10
C THR A 272 39.74 -10.24 -13.78
N TYR A 273 39.05 -9.16 -13.39
CA TYR A 273 38.15 -9.15 -12.22
C TYR A 273 36.92 -10.03 -12.41
N LEU A 274 36.34 -10.02 -13.61
CA LEU A 274 35.22 -10.89 -13.98
C LEU A 274 35.64 -12.37 -13.96
N VAL A 275 36.84 -12.68 -14.46
CA VAL A 275 37.43 -14.02 -14.45
C VAL A 275 37.71 -14.50 -13.01
N CYS A 276 38.23 -13.65 -12.13
CA CYS A 276 38.43 -14.00 -10.72
C CYS A 276 37.09 -14.24 -9.98
N TRP A 277 36.06 -13.43 -10.24
CA TRP A 277 34.71 -13.66 -9.71
C TRP A 277 34.12 -14.98 -10.23
N MET A 278 34.25 -15.24 -11.53
CA MET A 278 33.84 -16.51 -12.12
C MET A 278 34.61 -17.69 -11.53
N LEU A 279 35.91 -17.56 -11.26
CA LEU A 279 36.71 -18.61 -10.61
C LEU A 279 36.30 -18.85 -9.15
N CYS A 280 35.95 -17.80 -8.40
CA CYS A 280 35.40 -17.91 -7.04
C CYS A 280 34.01 -18.59 -7.04
N VAL A 281 33.14 -18.22 -7.97
CA VAL A 281 31.83 -18.85 -8.16
C VAL A 281 31.98 -20.30 -8.64
N ILE A 282 32.92 -20.60 -9.53
CA ILE A 282 33.23 -21.96 -9.99
C ILE A 282 33.83 -22.80 -8.87
N ALA A 283 34.69 -22.24 -8.01
CA ALA A 283 35.22 -22.91 -6.83
C ALA A 283 34.13 -23.22 -5.80
N LEU A 284 33.20 -22.27 -5.59
CA LEU A 284 32.01 -22.44 -4.76
C LEU A 284 31.11 -23.56 -5.31
N LEU A 285 30.83 -23.55 -6.62
CA LEU A 285 30.01 -24.55 -7.28
C LEU A 285 30.68 -25.94 -7.31
N ARG A 286 32.01 -26.01 -7.47
CA ARG A 286 32.78 -27.27 -7.40
C ARG A 286 32.84 -27.83 -5.97
N TYR A 287 32.91 -26.96 -4.96
CA TYR A 287 32.84 -27.36 -3.54
C TYR A 287 31.45 -27.89 -3.17
N LEU A 288 30.38 -27.20 -3.60
CA LEU A 288 28.98 -27.65 -3.45
C LEU A 288 28.72 -28.99 -4.17
N ARG A 289 29.38 -29.23 -5.31
CA ARG A 289 29.29 -30.49 -6.06
C ARG A 289 30.01 -31.67 -5.39
N ARG A 290 31.03 -31.42 -4.54
CA ARG A 290 31.80 -32.45 -3.83
C ARG A 290 31.15 -32.93 -2.51
N GLN A 291 30.29 -32.13 -1.88
CA GLN A 291 29.63 -32.44 -0.60
C GLN A 291 28.33 -33.25 -0.78
N GLY A 292 28.43 -34.35 -1.55
CA GLY A 292 27.31 -35.17 -2.02
C GLY A 292 26.17 -35.39 -1.01
N SER A 293 25.04 -34.77 -1.31
CA SER A 293 23.70 -35.20 -0.88
C SER A 293 22.76 -34.95 -2.06
N MET A 294 22.09 -36.02 -2.52
CA MET A 294 21.25 -36.07 -3.71
C MET A 294 20.15 -34.98 -3.78
N ALA A 295 19.78 -34.37 -2.65
CA ALA A 295 18.81 -33.27 -2.60
C ALA A 295 19.31 -31.94 -3.19
N ALA A 296 20.61 -31.64 -3.12
CA ALA A 296 21.17 -30.41 -3.68
C ALA A 296 21.26 -30.45 -5.21
N ASN A 297 21.46 -31.65 -5.78
CA ASN A 297 21.61 -31.84 -7.22
C ASN A 297 20.29 -31.61 -7.99
N GLN A 298 19.12 -31.86 -7.39
CA GLN A 298 17.83 -31.56 -8.04
C GLN A 298 17.50 -30.07 -8.04
N ASN A 299 17.85 -29.32 -6.98
CA ASN A 299 17.57 -27.89 -6.91
C ASN A 299 18.53 -27.06 -7.75
N ILE A 300 19.82 -27.43 -7.81
CA ILE A 300 20.79 -26.74 -8.67
C ILE A 300 20.50 -27.04 -10.15
N ARG A 301 20.09 -28.27 -10.49
CA ARG A 301 19.65 -28.62 -11.86
C ARG A 301 18.33 -27.90 -12.23
N LYS A 302 17.41 -27.69 -11.28
CA LYS A 302 16.19 -26.86 -11.46
C LYS A 302 16.51 -25.37 -11.64
N ILE A 303 17.50 -24.84 -10.93
CA ILE A 303 17.93 -23.44 -11.08
C ILE A 303 18.64 -23.25 -12.43
N TYR A 304 19.54 -24.16 -12.81
CA TYR A 304 20.19 -24.13 -14.12
C TYR A 304 19.16 -24.30 -15.26
N LEU A 305 18.21 -25.23 -15.14
CA LEU A 305 17.14 -25.41 -16.14
C LEU A 305 16.18 -24.21 -16.20
N LYS A 306 15.81 -23.58 -15.06
CA LYS A 306 14.95 -22.38 -15.06
C LYS A 306 15.62 -21.13 -15.61
N VAL A 307 16.94 -21.01 -15.45
CA VAL A 307 17.70 -19.87 -15.94
C VAL A 307 17.99 -20.00 -17.44
N THR A 308 18.04 -21.23 -17.97
CA THR A 308 18.43 -21.48 -19.37
C THR A 308 17.25 -21.85 -20.28
N LEU A 309 16.15 -22.42 -19.75
CA LEU A 309 14.98 -22.85 -20.51
C LEU A 309 13.69 -22.46 -19.76
N GLY A 310 12.90 -21.55 -20.34
CA GLY A 310 11.67 -21.01 -19.74
C GLY A 310 10.60 -22.07 -19.40
N PRO A 311 9.65 -21.77 -18.50
CA PRO A 311 8.81 -22.80 -17.89
C PRO A 311 7.57 -23.15 -18.72
N LYS A 312 7.55 -24.33 -19.35
CA LYS A 312 6.34 -25.14 -19.51
C LYS A 312 6.61 -26.53 -18.91
N LEU A 313 5.63 -27.04 -18.18
CA LEU A 313 5.51 -28.39 -17.58
C LEU A 313 6.27 -28.64 -16.26
N ALA A 314 5.51 -28.70 -15.16
CA ALA A 314 5.46 -29.87 -14.27
C ALA A 314 4.53 -29.58 -13.08
N ASN A 315 3.30 -30.11 -13.16
CA ASN A 315 2.36 -30.27 -12.05
C ASN A 315 2.90 -31.27 -11.01
N ASN A 316 2.68 -30.97 -9.73
CA ASN A 316 2.00 -31.80 -8.71
C ASN A 316 2.49 -31.51 -7.27
N GLN A 317 1.50 -31.27 -6.39
CA GLN A 317 1.55 -31.10 -4.92
C GLN A 317 1.98 -32.39 -4.17
N PRO A 318 2.32 -32.39 -2.85
CA PRO A 318 1.60 -31.80 -1.67
C PRO A 318 2.47 -30.93 -0.73
N LYS A 319 1.98 -29.78 -0.24
CA LYS A 319 1.17 -29.47 0.98
C LYS A 319 1.92 -29.52 2.34
N GLN A 320 1.65 -28.46 3.13
CA GLN A 320 1.72 -28.34 4.61
C GLN A 320 3.07 -28.16 5.31
N LEU A 321 3.47 -26.90 5.51
CA LEU A 321 3.88 -26.26 6.78
C LEU A 321 4.29 -24.82 6.43
N ILE A 322 4.32 -23.90 7.40
CA ILE A 322 4.60 -22.45 7.24
C ILE A 322 3.34 -21.59 7.02
N HIS A 323 2.40 -21.67 7.96
CA HIS A 323 1.49 -20.57 8.28
C HIS A 323 1.60 -20.32 9.79
N LYS A 324 2.45 -19.37 10.20
CA LYS A 324 2.32 -18.65 11.49
C LYS A 324 3.31 -17.50 11.74
N ASN A 325 4.40 -17.36 10.97
CA ASN A 325 5.43 -16.35 11.28
C ASN A 325 5.59 -15.21 10.26
N CYS A 326 4.72 -15.07 9.27
CA CYS A 326 4.84 -14.02 8.25
C CYS A 326 3.95 -12.78 8.50
N GLU A 327 2.99 -12.83 9.43
CA GLU A 327 2.07 -11.70 9.65
C GLU A 327 2.68 -10.53 10.45
N TYR A 328 3.82 -10.72 11.12
CA TYR A 328 4.40 -9.67 11.96
C TYR A 328 5.40 -8.74 11.22
N TYR A 329 5.85 -9.08 10.01
CA TYR A 329 6.93 -8.35 9.33
C TYR A 329 6.47 -7.40 8.23
N LEU A 330 5.18 -7.39 7.87
CA LEU A 330 4.65 -6.57 6.77
C LEU A 330 4.20 -5.15 7.18
N ILE A 331 4.22 -4.81 8.47
CA ILE A 331 3.63 -3.55 8.95
C ILE A 331 4.61 -2.36 8.95
N ASN A 332 5.93 -2.55 8.77
CA ASN A 332 6.89 -1.47 9.11
C ASN A 332 7.96 -1.08 8.06
N ASN A 333 7.80 -1.32 6.75
CA ASN A 333 8.81 -0.88 5.78
C ASN A 333 8.26 -0.22 4.50
N ASN A 334 7.95 1.07 4.58
CA ASN A 334 7.70 1.96 3.43
C ASN A 334 8.94 2.17 2.51
N LYS A 335 10.12 1.64 2.86
CA LYS A 335 11.35 1.78 2.07
C LYS A 335 11.58 0.68 1.02
N LEU A 336 10.87 -0.45 1.09
CA LEU A 336 11.06 -1.54 0.11
C LEU A 336 10.26 -1.29 -1.19
N LEU A 337 9.11 -0.61 -1.09
CA LEU A 337 8.30 -0.24 -2.27
C LEU A 337 9.00 0.76 -3.19
N SER A 338 9.81 1.69 -2.65
CA SER A 338 10.52 2.69 -3.47
C SER A 338 11.61 2.06 -4.34
N VAL A 339 12.34 1.07 -3.82
CA VAL A 339 13.36 0.33 -4.57
C VAL A 339 12.73 -0.51 -5.68
N ILE A 340 11.59 -1.16 -5.41
CA ILE A 340 10.86 -1.95 -6.42
C ILE A 340 10.28 -1.03 -7.51
N SER A 341 9.81 0.17 -7.16
CA SER A 341 9.33 1.17 -8.12
C SER A 341 10.44 1.70 -9.06
N PHE A 342 11.67 1.83 -8.56
CA PHE A 342 12.82 2.29 -9.33
C PHE A 342 13.27 1.24 -10.37
N PHE A 343 13.37 -0.04 -9.97
CA PHE A 343 13.76 -1.12 -10.89
C PHE A 343 12.68 -1.46 -11.92
N SER A 344 11.40 -1.29 -11.56
CA SER A 344 10.27 -1.50 -12.48
C SER A 344 10.17 -0.39 -13.53
N ALA A 345 10.41 0.88 -13.16
CA ALA A 345 10.52 1.98 -14.11
C ALA A 345 11.68 1.77 -15.11
N PHE A 346 12.84 1.31 -14.63
CA PHE A 346 14.01 1.01 -15.48
C PHE A 346 13.76 -0.16 -16.44
N ALA A 347 13.10 -1.23 -15.97
CA ALA A 347 12.72 -2.36 -16.82
C ALA A 347 11.71 -1.96 -17.91
N ILE A 348 10.72 -1.13 -17.57
CA ILE A 348 9.72 -0.62 -18.54
C ILE A 348 10.39 0.26 -19.61
N GLN A 349 11.34 1.12 -19.21
CA GLN A 349 12.07 1.99 -20.14
C GLN A 349 13.03 1.19 -21.06
N TYR A 350 13.69 0.17 -20.51
CA TYR A 350 14.58 -0.73 -21.26
C TYR A 350 13.83 -1.56 -22.31
N TYR A 351 12.61 -2.05 -22.01
CA TYR A 351 11.82 -2.84 -22.94
C TYR A 351 11.04 -2.01 -23.98
N LYS A 352 10.59 -0.78 -23.63
CA LYS A 352 10.01 0.17 -24.61
C LYS A 352 10.98 0.52 -25.74
N LYS A 353 12.28 0.56 -25.45
CA LYS A 353 13.33 0.94 -26.42
C LYS A 353 13.65 -0.14 -27.47
N ARG A 354 13.12 -1.38 -27.32
CA ARG A 354 13.54 -2.54 -28.12
C ARG A 354 12.51 -3.11 -29.10
N ASN A 355 11.39 -2.41 -29.35
CA ASN A 355 10.46 -2.69 -30.45
C ASN A 355 10.08 -4.18 -30.63
N LYS A 356 9.93 -4.93 -29.53
CA LYS A 356 9.37 -6.28 -29.54
C LYS A 356 7.93 -6.22 -29.06
N ASN A 357 7.05 -6.87 -29.82
CA ASN A 357 5.61 -6.95 -29.58
C ASN A 357 5.28 -7.06 -28.09
N ILE A 358 4.55 -6.05 -27.61
CA ILE A 358 4.12 -5.87 -26.24
C ILE A 358 2.98 -6.86 -25.97
N SER A 359 3.31 -8.12 -25.72
CA SER A 359 2.38 -9.11 -25.16
C SER A 359 2.60 -9.34 -23.66
N ASN A 360 3.76 -8.93 -23.11
CA ASN A 360 4.22 -9.39 -21.79
C ASN A 360 4.38 -8.27 -20.74
N ILE A 361 3.74 -7.10 -20.87
CA ILE A 361 3.69 -6.11 -19.76
C ILE A 361 2.91 -6.69 -18.57
N ILE A 362 1.87 -7.49 -18.83
CA ILE A 362 1.13 -8.24 -17.80
C ILE A 362 2.03 -9.28 -17.12
N GLU A 363 2.89 -9.94 -17.89
CA GLU A 363 3.88 -10.90 -17.36
C GLU A 363 4.92 -10.19 -16.47
N LEU A 364 5.42 -9.03 -16.90
CA LEU A 364 6.34 -8.20 -16.11
C LEU A 364 5.70 -7.66 -14.82
N ALA A 365 4.46 -7.19 -14.88
CA ALA A 365 3.71 -6.76 -13.69
C ALA A 365 3.44 -7.93 -12.73
N SER A 366 3.14 -9.13 -13.25
CA SER A 366 2.95 -10.35 -12.46
C SER A 366 4.23 -10.87 -11.79
N ILE A 367 5.40 -10.49 -12.31
CA ILE A 367 6.70 -10.76 -11.70
C ILE A 367 6.99 -9.79 -10.53
N ILE A 368 6.43 -8.58 -10.56
CA ILE A 368 6.66 -7.52 -9.56
C ILE A 368 5.61 -7.56 -8.43
N LEU A 369 4.35 -7.83 -8.75
CA LEU A 369 3.23 -7.94 -7.81
C LEU A 369 2.40 -9.18 -8.17
N ARG A 370 2.28 -10.14 -7.24
CA ARG A 370 1.36 -11.26 -7.47
C ARG A 370 -0.07 -10.77 -7.24
N LEU A 371 -0.95 -11.04 -8.19
CA LEU A 371 -2.37 -10.65 -8.12
C LEU A 371 -3.05 -11.22 -6.86
N ASP A 372 -2.70 -12.44 -6.47
CA ASP A 372 -3.24 -13.07 -5.25
C ASP A 372 -2.84 -12.32 -3.99
N ASP A 373 -1.63 -11.75 -3.92
CA ASP A 373 -1.18 -10.99 -2.75
C ASP A 373 -2.01 -9.71 -2.60
N MET A 374 -2.35 -9.05 -3.72
CA MET A 374 -3.23 -7.87 -3.74
C MET A 374 -4.68 -8.22 -3.38
N GLY A 375 -5.17 -9.37 -3.83
CA GLY A 375 -6.49 -9.89 -3.45
C GLY A 375 -6.57 -10.21 -1.96
N GLN A 376 -5.55 -10.87 -1.42
CA GLN A 376 -5.42 -11.14 0.02
C GLN A 376 -5.32 -9.86 0.84
N LEU A 377 -4.68 -8.80 0.32
CA LEU A 377 -4.62 -7.52 1.02
C LEU A 377 -6.00 -6.89 1.20
N LEU A 378 -6.86 -6.94 0.18
CA LEU A 378 -8.19 -6.31 0.21
C LEU A 378 -9.25 -7.16 0.93
N TYR A 379 -9.21 -8.48 0.75
CA TYR A 379 -10.23 -9.39 1.28
C TYR A 379 -9.75 -10.19 2.50
N LYS A 380 -8.49 -10.05 2.91
CA LYS A 380 -7.85 -10.78 4.02
C LYS A 380 -8.16 -12.29 3.91
N GLU A 381 -8.56 -12.91 5.02
CA GLU A 381 -8.96 -14.31 5.12
C GLU A 381 -10.15 -14.71 4.22
N ASN A 382 -10.96 -13.74 3.77
CA ASN A 382 -12.11 -14.00 2.91
C ASN A 382 -11.75 -14.12 1.43
N TYR A 383 -10.52 -13.81 0.99
CA TYR A 383 -10.16 -13.80 -0.43
C TYR A 383 -10.47 -15.12 -1.15
N HIS A 384 -10.03 -16.25 -0.59
CA HIS A 384 -10.27 -17.56 -1.21
C HIS A 384 -11.75 -17.97 -1.20
N LYS A 385 -12.51 -17.55 -0.19
CA LYS A 385 -13.96 -17.77 -0.15
C LYS A 385 -14.65 -16.92 -1.23
N TRP A 386 -14.25 -15.66 -1.35
CA TRP A 386 -14.76 -14.74 -2.37
C TRP A 386 -14.51 -15.26 -3.79
N ILE A 387 -13.29 -15.70 -4.12
CA ILE A 387 -12.96 -16.28 -5.44
C ILE A 387 -13.86 -17.48 -5.76
N LYS A 388 -14.01 -18.41 -4.81
CA LYS A 388 -14.87 -19.58 -5.00
C LYS A 388 -16.33 -19.19 -5.29
N VAL A 389 -16.85 -18.17 -4.59
CA VAL A 389 -18.20 -17.67 -4.84
C VAL A 389 -18.31 -17.04 -6.23
N GLN A 390 -17.33 -16.23 -6.65
CA GLN A 390 -17.33 -15.66 -8.01
C GLN A 390 -17.28 -16.74 -9.09
N GLU A 391 -16.49 -17.79 -8.90
CA GLU A 391 -16.43 -18.93 -9.84
C GLU A 391 -17.76 -19.70 -9.91
N LEU A 392 -18.46 -19.85 -8.79
CA LEU A 392 -19.78 -20.49 -8.77
C LEU A 392 -20.81 -19.64 -9.52
N ILE A 393 -20.83 -18.33 -9.27
CA ILE A 393 -21.73 -17.38 -9.96
C ILE A 393 -21.46 -17.39 -11.47
N ALA A 394 -20.19 -17.34 -11.88
CA ALA A 394 -19.80 -17.29 -13.29
C ALA A 394 -20.10 -18.59 -14.07
N LYS A 395 -20.23 -19.74 -13.38
CA LYS A 395 -20.53 -21.04 -14.01
C LYS A 395 -22.02 -21.37 -14.00
N ASP A 396 -22.81 -20.75 -13.13
CA ASP A 396 -24.23 -21.05 -13.01
C ASP A 396 -25.03 -20.26 -14.06
N PRO A 397 -25.83 -20.95 -14.91
CA PRO A 397 -26.53 -20.30 -16.02
C PRO A 397 -27.61 -19.32 -15.58
N ILE A 398 -28.10 -19.42 -14.34
CA ILE A 398 -29.09 -18.49 -13.77
C ILE A 398 -28.38 -17.27 -13.17
N LEU A 399 -27.23 -17.47 -12.53
CA LEU A 399 -26.53 -16.40 -11.79
C LEU A 399 -25.61 -15.55 -12.67
N GLN A 400 -25.07 -16.13 -13.74
CA GLN A 400 -24.22 -15.37 -14.66
C GLN A 400 -25.00 -14.22 -15.31
N ASN A 401 -24.31 -13.11 -15.58
CA ASN A 401 -24.89 -12.03 -16.36
C ASN A 401 -25.07 -12.46 -17.82
N ASN A 402 -26.25 -12.25 -18.38
CA ASN A 402 -26.55 -12.63 -19.76
C ASN A 402 -26.83 -11.38 -20.61
N VAL A 403 -26.20 -11.29 -21.77
CA VAL A 403 -26.43 -10.21 -22.74
C VAL A 403 -27.89 -10.18 -23.20
N ALA A 404 -28.57 -11.34 -23.20
CA ALA A 404 -29.99 -11.44 -23.53
C ALA A 404 -30.91 -10.73 -22.51
N ASP A 405 -30.41 -10.39 -21.32
CA ASP A 405 -31.17 -9.67 -20.30
C ASP A 405 -31.26 -8.16 -20.63
N TYR A 406 -30.36 -7.63 -21.47
CA TYR A 406 -30.41 -6.24 -21.89
C TYR A 406 -31.63 -5.97 -22.80
N GLY A 407 -32.31 -4.85 -22.54
CA GLY A 407 -33.51 -4.46 -23.30
C GLY A 407 -34.79 -5.24 -22.96
N GLN A 408 -34.74 -6.17 -21.99
CA GLN A 408 -35.93 -6.84 -21.49
C GLN A 408 -36.87 -5.86 -20.78
N SER A 409 -38.17 -6.19 -20.75
CA SER A 409 -39.14 -5.43 -19.96
C SER A 409 -38.79 -5.51 -18.47
N ARG A 410 -39.23 -4.52 -17.71
CA ARG A 410 -38.99 -4.48 -16.27
C ARG A 410 -39.56 -5.71 -15.55
N ASP A 411 -40.76 -6.15 -15.92
CA ASP A 411 -41.40 -7.33 -15.32
C ASP A 411 -40.56 -8.59 -15.55
N LYS A 412 -39.98 -8.71 -16.76
CA LYS A 412 -39.12 -9.85 -17.09
C LYS A 412 -37.80 -9.80 -16.34
N LEU A 413 -37.19 -8.62 -16.24
CA LEU A 413 -35.98 -8.41 -15.43
C LEU A 413 -36.23 -8.75 -13.96
N PHE A 414 -37.36 -8.32 -13.40
CA PHE A 414 -37.74 -8.65 -12.03
C PHE A 414 -37.86 -10.18 -11.83
N GLU A 415 -38.55 -10.88 -12.73
CA GLU A 415 -38.65 -12.36 -12.69
C GLU A 415 -37.27 -13.04 -12.71
N ILE A 416 -36.36 -12.57 -13.57
CA ILE A 416 -34.97 -13.08 -13.64
C ILE A 416 -34.25 -12.87 -12.31
N TYR A 417 -34.37 -11.68 -11.71
CA TYR A 417 -33.69 -11.36 -10.46
C TYR A 417 -34.30 -12.08 -9.25
N CYS A 418 -35.60 -12.40 -9.25
CA CYS A 418 -36.19 -13.32 -8.28
C CYS A 418 -35.57 -14.73 -8.38
N LYS A 419 -35.38 -15.24 -9.61
CA LYS A 419 -34.73 -16.55 -9.83
C LYS A 419 -33.27 -16.53 -9.36
N LYS A 420 -32.54 -15.45 -9.62
CA LYS A 420 -31.19 -15.24 -9.10
C LYS A 420 -31.16 -15.23 -7.58
N ALA A 421 -32.02 -14.46 -6.92
CA ALA A 421 -32.11 -14.39 -5.46
C ALA A 421 -32.36 -15.77 -4.84
N TYR A 422 -33.35 -16.51 -5.36
CA TYR A 422 -33.65 -17.88 -4.92
C TYR A 422 -32.46 -18.82 -5.06
N LYS A 423 -31.77 -18.76 -6.20
CA LYS A 423 -30.64 -19.62 -6.50
C LYS A 423 -29.42 -19.29 -5.63
N LEU A 424 -29.14 -18.01 -5.41
CA LEU A 424 -28.09 -17.56 -4.48
C LEU A 424 -28.39 -18.02 -3.06
N HIS A 425 -29.64 -17.89 -2.59
CA HIS A 425 -30.03 -18.38 -1.27
C HIS A 425 -29.82 -19.90 -1.12
N LYS A 426 -30.17 -20.70 -2.14
CA LYS A 426 -29.95 -22.15 -2.11
C LYS A 426 -28.47 -22.56 -2.14
N LEU A 427 -27.66 -21.85 -2.90
CA LEU A 427 -26.25 -22.21 -3.11
C LEU A 427 -25.32 -21.63 -2.04
N LEU A 428 -25.67 -20.49 -1.47
CA LEU A 428 -24.84 -19.70 -0.58
C LEU A 428 -25.63 -19.40 0.69
N ASN A 429 -25.08 -19.79 1.84
CA ASN A 429 -25.55 -19.30 3.14
C ASN A 429 -25.09 -17.84 3.27
N TYR A 430 -25.86 -16.97 2.61
CA TYR A 430 -25.53 -15.67 2.05
C TYR A 430 -24.63 -14.76 2.90
N SER A 431 -23.65 -14.12 2.25
CA SER A 431 -23.01 -12.90 2.74
C SER A 431 -23.00 -11.89 1.59
N ASP A 432 -23.65 -10.75 1.76
CA ASP A 432 -23.83 -9.71 0.73
C ASP A 432 -22.50 -9.25 0.12
N GLU A 433 -21.41 -9.21 0.90
CA GLU A 433 -20.07 -8.80 0.43
C GLU A 433 -19.47 -9.73 -0.64
N MET A 434 -20.08 -10.91 -0.86
CA MET A 434 -19.60 -11.91 -1.81
C MET A 434 -20.39 -11.91 -3.13
N ILE A 435 -21.41 -11.06 -3.26
CA ILE A 435 -22.31 -11.10 -4.41
C ILE A 435 -22.14 -9.81 -5.22
N PRO A 436 -21.86 -9.93 -6.53
CA PRO A 436 -21.39 -8.80 -7.34
C PRO A 436 -22.51 -7.86 -7.82
N GLU A 437 -23.78 -8.20 -7.57
CA GLU A 437 -24.95 -7.45 -8.00
C GLU A 437 -26.03 -7.44 -6.92
N THR A 438 -26.89 -6.42 -6.95
CA THR A 438 -28.02 -6.33 -6.02
C THR A 438 -29.19 -7.16 -6.54
N VAL A 439 -29.66 -8.13 -5.75
CA VAL A 439 -30.84 -8.95 -6.07
C VAL A 439 -32.03 -8.60 -5.19
N VAL A 440 -33.21 -9.11 -5.53
CA VAL A 440 -34.40 -9.05 -4.66
C VAL A 440 -34.07 -9.70 -3.32
N THR A 441 -34.68 -9.25 -2.22
CA THR A 441 -34.48 -9.71 -0.82
C THR A 441 -33.19 -9.27 -0.13
N VAL A 442 -32.40 -8.36 -0.71
CA VAL A 442 -31.24 -7.77 -0.02
C VAL A 442 -31.65 -7.04 1.27
N LEU A 443 -32.79 -6.31 1.30
CA LEU A 443 -33.20 -5.62 2.53
C LEU A 443 -33.68 -6.59 3.60
N HIS A 444 -34.20 -7.75 3.21
CA HIS A 444 -34.56 -8.79 4.16
C HIS A 444 -33.36 -9.23 5.02
N GLN A 445 -32.20 -9.43 4.39
CA GLN A 445 -30.99 -9.90 5.07
C GLN A 445 -30.20 -8.78 5.75
N THR A 446 -30.13 -7.60 5.12
CA THR A 446 -29.29 -6.49 5.61
C THR A 446 -29.98 -5.58 6.60
N MET A 447 -31.31 -5.48 6.54
CA MET A 447 -32.09 -4.55 7.36
C MET A 447 -33.12 -5.26 8.23
N PHE A 448 -34.01 -6.06 7.64
CA PHE A 448 -35.13 -6.68 8.39
C PHE A 448 -34.65 -7.62 9.51
N ILE A 449 -33.87 -8.66 9.16
CA ILE A 449 -33.35 -9.61 10.16
C ILE A 449 -32.45 -8.92 11.21
N PRO A 450 -31.46 -8.10 10.82
CA PRO A 450 -30.60 -7.41 11.79
C PRO A 450 -31.39 -6.48 12.71
N THR A 451 -32.37 -5.72 12.20
CA THR A 451 -33.20 -4.84 13.03
C THR A 451 -33.92 -5.61 14.12
N ILE A 452 -34.49 -6.78 13.81
CA ILE A 452 -35.15 -7.64 14.81
C ILE A 452 -34.11 -8.18 15.82
N LYS A 453 -32.92 -8.62 15.37
CA LYS A 453 -31.86 -9.10 16.27
C LYS A 453 -31.37 -8.01 17.23
N TYR A 454 -31.27 -6.77 16.76
CA TYR A 454 -30.77 -5.65 17.56
C TYR A 454 -31.83 -5.06 18.46
N LEU A 455 -33.05 -4.83 17.96
CA LEU A 455 -34.11 -4.10 18.69
C LEU A 455 -35.16 -5.01 19.34
N GLY A 456 -35.22 -6.29 18.96
CA GLY A 456 -36.16 -7.27 19.51
C GLY A 456 -35.72 -7.82 20.86
N THR A 457 -36.70 -8.11 21.71
CA THR A 457 -36.51 -8.95 22.91
C THR A 457 -36.18 -10.39 22.51
N GLU A 458 -35.65 -11.20 23.43
CA GLU A 458 -35.34 -12.61 23.15
C GLU A 458 -36.55 -13.38 22.59
N LYS A 459 -37.74 -13.17 23.16
CA LYS A 459 -39.00 -13.77 22.66
C LYS A 459 -39.35 -13.31 21.25
N GLN A 460 -39.09 -12.05 20.91
CA GLN A 460 -39.32 -11.54 19.56
C GLN A 460 -38.31 -12.10 18.57
N ILE A 461 -37.05 -12.23 18.98
CA ILE A 461 -35.99 -12.84 18.17
C ILE A 461 -36.37 -14.29 17.87
N GLU A 462 -36.70 -15.08 18.89
CA GLU A 462 -37.10 -16.49 18.76
C GLU A 462 -38.33 -16.66 17.86
N LYS A 463 -39.31 -15.75 17.95
CA LYS A 463 -40.51 -15.80 17.12
C LYS A 463 -40.25 -15.45 15.65
N TRP A 464 -39.47 -14.41 15.37
CA TRP A 464 -39.42 -13.81 14.03
C TRP A 464 -38.16 -14.13 13.25
N VAL A 465 -37.01 -14.33 13.91
CA VAL A 465 -35.73 -14.51 13.22
C VAL A 465 -35.60 -15.90 12.57
N PRO A 466 -35.89 -17.02 13.24
CA PRO A 466 -35.81 -18.35 12.61
C PRO A 466 -36.63 -18.49 11.32
N PRO A 467 -37.95 -18.17 11.28
CA PRO A 467 -38.72 -18.26 10.03
C PRO A 467 -38.24 -17.27 8.96
N SER A 468 -37.68 -16.13 9.36
CA SER A 468 -37.03 -15.20 8.42
C SER A 468 -35.77 -15.79 7.81
N GLN A 469 -34.92 -16.43 8.61
CA GLN A 469 -33.70 -17.08 8.09
C GLN A 469 -34.01 -18.23 7.14
N ASN A 470 -35.15 -18.89 7.32
CA ASN A 470 -35.66 -19.94 6.44
C ASN A 470 -36.47 -19.40 5.24
N TYR A 471 -36.62 -18.09 5.11
CA TYR A 471 -37.45 -17.44 4.07
C TYR A 471 -38.93 -17.85 4.08
N GLU A 472 -39.43 -18.38 5.20
CA GLU A 472 -40.87 -18.52 5.46
C GLU A 472 -41.51 -17.14 5.65
N ILE A 473 -40.71 -16.19 6.17
CA ILE A 473 -41.00 -14.77 6.21
C ILE A 473 -39.99 -14.05 5.33
N VAL A 474 -40.48 -13.22 4.41
CA VAL A 474 -39.65 -12.26 3.67
C VAL A 474 -40.03 -10.87 4.15
N GLY A 475 -39.03 -10.07 4.48
CA GLY A 475 -39.23 -8.83 5.21
C GLY A 475 -38.57 -7.63 4.55
N CYS A 476 -39.15 -6.44 4.72
CA CYS A 476 -38.59 -5.18 4.25
C CYS A 476 -38.47 -4.14 5.39
N TYR A 477 -37.83 -3.01 5.09
CA TYR A 477 -37.53 -1.94 6.06
C TYR A 477 -38.30 -0.65 5.73
N ALA A 478 -39.51 -0.52 6.29
CA ALA A 478 -40.45 0.56 6.01
C ALA A 478 -40.24 1.78 6.91
N GLN A 479 -39.23 2.60 6.59
CA GLN A 479 -38.94 3.85 7.31
C GLN A 479 -39.38 5.08 6.53
N THR A 480 -38.76 5.31 5.37
CA THR A 480 -38.95 6.49 4.53
C THR A 480 -40.40 6.68 4.12
N GLU A 481 -40.83 7.93 4.11
CA GLU A 481 -42.14 8.38 3.67
C GLU A 481 -42.00 9.30 2.45
N LEU A 482 -43.10 9.51 1.74
CA LEU A 482 -43.15 10.42 0.59
C LEU A 482 -42.73 11.85 1.00
N GLY A 483 -43.14 12.31 2.18
CA GLY A 483 -42.75 13.62 2.72
C GLY A 483 -41.41 13.65 3.46
N HIS A 484 -40.93 12.51 3.96
CA HIS A 484 -39.84 12.47 4.94
C HIS A 484 -38.85 11.31 4.68
N GLY A 485 -37.63 11.68 4.28
CA GLY A 485 -36.51 10.73 4.09
C GLY A 485 -35.35 10.97 5.05
N SER A 486 -34.61 12.06 4.86
CA SER A 486 -33.45 12.38 5.73
C SER A 486 -33.87 12.81 7.14
N ASP A 487 -35.03 13.44 7.29
CA ASP A 487 -35.59 13.84 8.58
C ASP A 487 -36.53 12.76 9.15
N VAL A 488 -35.92 11.69 9.66
CA VAL A 488 -36.65 10.54 10.26
C VAL A 488 -37.40 10.92 11.54
N GLN A 489 -37.04 12.03 12.18
CA GLN A 489 -37.73 12.46 13.41
C GLN A 489 -39.13 13.01 13.11
N SER A 490 -39.34 13.48 11.88
CA SER A 490 -40.59 14.10 11.43
C SER A 490 -41.48 13.15 10.62
N LEU A 491 -41.24 11.83 10.67
CA LEU A 491 -42.16 10.86 10.07
C LEU A 491 -43.59 11.11 10.57
N GLU A 492 -44.56 10.94 9.69
CA GLU A 492 -45.98 11.23 9.95
C GLU A 492 -46.78 9.96 10.27
N THR A 493 -46.31 8.78 9.87
CA THR A 493 -46.98 7.51 10.22
C THR A 493 -47.11 7.41 11.74
N THR A 494 -48.29 7.08 12.24
CA THR A 494 -48.57 7.01 13.69
C THR A 494 -48.79 5.59 14.15
N ALA A 495 -48.39 5.29 15.38
CA ALA A 495 -48.71 4.08 16.14
C ALA A 495 -49.41 4.48 17.45
N VAL A 496 -50.74 4.37 17.49
CA VAL A 496 -51.52 4.73 18.69
C VAL A 496 -51.79 3.48 19.52
N TYR A 497 -51.39 3.47 20.79
CA TYR A 497 -51.63 2.33 21.69
C TYR A 497 -53.07 2.33 22.22
N ASP A 498 -53.79 1.24 21.95
CA ASP A 498 -55.12 0.95 22.48
C ASP A 498 -55.01 -0.02 23.66
N LYS A 499 -55.20 0.51 24.87
CA LYS A 499 -55.10 -0.25 26.12
C LYS A 499 -56.17 -1.32 26.26
N ASN A 500 -57.34 -1.13 25.65
CA ASN A 500 -58.48 -2.02 25.82
C ASN A 500 -58.28 -3.34 25.07
N THR A 501 -57.61 -3.29 23.93
CA THR A 501 -57.32 -4.46 23.10
C THR A 501 -55.87 -4.92 23.20
N GLU A 502 -55.01 -4.18 23.90
CA GLU A 502 -53.56 -4.39 23.95
C GLU A 502 -52.93 -4.40 22.54
N GLU A 503 -53.32 -3.45 21.69
CA GLU A 503 -52.86 -3.34 20.30
C GLU A 503 -52.31 -1.95 19.99
N PHE A 504 -51.50 -1.85 18.94
CA PHE A 504 -51.21 -0.59 18.27
C PHE A 504 -52.08 -0.44 17.03
N ILE A 505 -52.56 0.77 16.79
CA ILE A 505 -53.25 1.18 15.58
C ILE A 505 -52.25 1.96 14.73
N LEU A 506 -51.77 1.33 13.66
CA LEU A 506 -50.89 1.94 12.67
C LEU A 506 -51.71 2.68 11.61
N ASN A 507 -51.35 3.93 11.33
CA ASN A 507 -52.07 4.76 10.37
C ASN A 507 -51.13 5.68 9.59
N SER A 508 -51.43 5.86 8.31
CA SER A 508 -50.86 6.85 7.40
C SER A 508 -51.85 8.02 7.27
N PRO A 509 -51.76 9.06 8.13
CA PRO A 509 -52.78 10.11 8.22
C PRO A 509 -52.91 10.96 6.95
N THR A 510 -51.84 11.09 6.18
CA THR A 510 -51.73 11.97 5.01
C THR A 510 -51.15 11.21 3.82
N ILE A 511 -51.27 11.77 2.61
CA ILE A 511 -50.57 11.20 1.44
C ILE A 511 -49.05 11.24 1.64
N SER A 512 -48.52 12.31 2.25
CA SER A 512 -47.09 12.46 2.54
C SER A 512 -46.57 11.41 3.54
N SER A 513 -47.43 10.90 4.43
CA SER A 513 -47.10 9.80 5.36
C SER A 513 -47.03 8.41 4.71
N THR A 514 -47.35 8.29 3.42
CA THR A 514 -47.24 7.02 2.70
C THR A 514 -45.77 6.59 2.72
N LYS A 515 -45.49 5.39 3.25
CA LYS A 515 -44.15 4.82 3.18
C LYS A 515 -43.75 4.71 1.72
N TRP A 516 -42.53 5.09 1.37
CA TRP A 516 -42.11 5.23 -0.02
C TRP A 516 -40.64 4.82 -0.18
N TRP A 517 -40.28 4.28 -1.37
CA TRP A 517 -38.97 3.72 -1.70
C TRP A 517 -38.60 2.39 -1.06
N ILE A 518 -39.51 1.73 -0.34
CA ILE A 518 -39.17 0.57 0.47
C ILE A 518 -38.81 -0.60 -0.45
N GLY A 519 -37.53 -0.99 -0.51
CA GLY A 519 -37.11 -2.11 -1.36
C GLY A 519 -37.75 -3.41 -0.90
N ASP A 520 -37.99 -4.32 -1.84
CA ASP A 520 -38.64 -5.61 -1.61
C ASP A 520 -40.11 -5.51 -1.15
N LEU A 521 -40.68 -4.30 -0.96
CA LEU A 521 -42.06 -4.11 -0.49
C LEU A 521 -43.11 -4.30 -1.59
N GLY A 522 -42.80 -3.88 -2.82
CA GLY A 522 -43.82 -3.75 -3.86
C GLY A 522 -44.49 -5.07 -4.21
N LEU A 523 -43.72 -6.17 -4.21
CA LEU A 523 -44.20 -7.50 -4.62
C LEU A 523 -43.70 -8.64 -3.72
N THR A 524 -42.54 -8.50 -3.08
CA THR A 524 -41.82 -9.65 -2.50
C THR A 524 -42.08 -9.89 -1.02
N ALA A 525 -42.09 -8.83 -0.21
CA ALA A 525 -42.11 -8.92 1.24
C ALA A 525 -43.50 -9.31 1.77
N THR A 526 -43.53 -10.20 2.75
CA THR A 526 -44.73 -10.57 3.50
C THR A 526 -44.85 -9.81 4.82
N HIS A 527 -43.73 -9.26 5.31
CA HIS A 527 -43.64 -8.51 6.55
C HIS A 527 -42.82 -7.23 6.36
N ALA A 528 -43.02 -6.25 7.23
CA ALA A 528 -42.21 -5.04 7.26
C ALA A 528 -41.84 -4.68 8.69
N VAL A 529 -40.60 -4.28 8.94
CA VAL A 529 -40.30 -3.45 10.11
C VAL A 529 -40.64 -2.01 9.77
N THR A 530 -41.61 -1.44 10.47
CA THR A 530 -42.24 -0.17 10.15
C THR A 530 -41.95 0.85 11.25
N HIS A 531 -41.39 1.99 10.86
CA HIS A 531 -41.15 3.11 11.78
C HIS A 531 -42.38 4.00 11.84
N ALA A 532 -42.85 4.30 13.05
CA ALA A 532 -44.03 5.12 13.28
C ALA A 532 -43.91 5.91 14.58
N GLN A 533 -44.49 7.11 14.61
CA GLN A 533 -44.58 7.97 15.79
C GLN A 533 -45.50 7.34 16.83
N LEU A 534 -44.96 7.02 18.00
CA LEU A 534 -45.69 6.38 19.09
C LEU A 534 -46.55 7.40 19.84
N PHE A 535 -47.83 7.08 20.01
CA PHE A 535 -48.78 7.83 20.84
C PHE A 535 -49.42 6.92 21.90
N ILE A 536 -49.44 7.39 23.15
CA ILE A 536 -50.12 6.70 24.25
C ILE A 536 -50.93 7.73 25.04
N ASN A 537 -52.25 7.52 25.17
CA ASN A 537 -53.19 8.46 25.78
C ASN A 537 -53.03 9.90 25.24
N GLY A 538 -52.87 10.05 23.92
CA GLY A 538 -52.69 11.35 23.26
C GLY A 538 -51.30 11.98 23.40
N LYS A 539 -50.39 11.39 24.18
CA LYS A 539 -49.01 11.89 24.31
C LYS A 539 -48.07 11.24 23.29
N HIS A 540 -47.27 12.06 22.63
CA HIS A 540 -46.22 11.67 21.66
C HIS A 540 -44.92 11.24 22.36
N TYR A 541 -44.31 10.16 21.87
CA TYR A 541 -43.06 9.59 22.42
C TYR A 541 -41.92 9.43 21.40
N GLY A 542 -42.11 9.89 20.16
CA GLY A 542 -41.14 9.75 19.08
C GLY A 542 -41.32 8.47 18.25
N SER A 543 -40.43 8.27 17.27
CA SER A 543 -40.51 7.13 16.35
C SER A 543 -40.07 5.82 17.00
N GLU A 544 -40.92 4.80 16.90
CA GLU A 544 -40.66 3.44 17.37
C GLU A 544 -40.88 2.41 16.24
N THR A 545 -40.29 1.22 16.38
CA THR A 545 -40.26 0.19 15.33
C THR A 545 -41.25 -0.93 15.59
N HIS A 546 -42.07 -1.26 14.60
CA HIS A 546 -43.16 -2.23 14.69
C HIS A 546 -43.06 -3.27 13.58
N ILE A 547 -43.33 -4.55 13.87
CA ILE A 547 -43.47 -5.59 12.86
C ILE A 547 -44.91 -5.53 12.32
N LEU A 548 -45.05 -5.25 11.03
CA LEU A 548 -46.29 -5.26 10.29
C LEU A 548 -46.38 -6.51 9.42
N ILE A 549 -47.57 -7.09 9.32
CA ILE A 549 -47.89 -8.19 8.40
C ILE A 549 -48.67 -7.63 7.21
N TYR A 550 -48.15 -7.87 6.01
CA TYR A 550 -48.57 -7.21 4.76
C TYR A 550 -50.02 -7.49 4.32
N HIS A 551 -50.58 -8.66 4.66
CA HIS A 551 -51.95 -9.05 4.26
C HIS A 551 -53.03 -8.67 5.28
N SER A 552 -52.71 -7.75 6.20
CA SER A 552 -53.70 -7.26 7.18
C SER A 552 -54.73 -6.34 6.50
N LYS A 553 -55.97 -6.35 7.00
CA LYS A 553 -57.02 -5.44 6.52
C LYS A 553 -56.60 -3.99 6.73
N GLY A 554 -56.84 -3.13 5.74
CA GLY A 554 -56.49 -1.70 5.79
C GLY A 554 -55.11 -1.35 5.23
N ILE A 555 -54.43 -2.31 4.59
CA ILE A 555 -53.15 -2.07 3.90
C ILE A 555 -53.40 -1.79 2.41
N GLU A 556 -52.82 -0.70 1.92
CA GLU A 556 -52.70 -0.39 0.50
C GLU A 556 -51.21 -0.36 0.14
N VAL A 557 -50.83 -1.04 -0.94
CA VAL A 557 -49.43 -1.28 -1.26
C VAL A 557 -49.26 -1.56 -2.75
N GLY A 558 -48.11 -1.15 -3.29
CA GLY A 558 -47.75 -1.38 -4.68
C GLY A 558 -46.33 -0.95 -4.97
N ASP A 559 -45.91 -1.12 -6.21
CA ASP A 559 -44.60 -0.71 -6.71
C ASP A 559 -44.57 0.78 -7.08
N VAL A 560 -43.46 1.48 -6.81
CA VAL A 560 -43.32 2.93 -7.10
C VAL A 560 -42.98 3.23 -8.57
N GLY A 561 -42.74 2.21 -9.38
CA GLY A 561 -42.55 2.33 -10.82
C GLY A 561 -41.09 2.25 -11.31
N PRO A 562 -40.86 2.60 -12.59
CA PRO A 562 -39.55 2.59 -13.22
C PRO A 562 -38.64 3.68 -12.64
N LYS A 563 -37.34 3.39 -12.62
CA LYS A 563 -36.31 4.18 -11.92
C LYS A 563 -35.08 4.38 -12.80
N TYR A 564 -34.19 5.30 -12.42
CA TYR A 564 -32.91 5.55 -13.11
C TYR A 564 -32.01 4.29 -13.16
N GLY A 565 -31.98 3.53 -12.07
CA GLY A 565 -31.43 2.18 -11.94
C GLY A 565 -32.31 1.38 -10.98
N TYR A 566 -31.88 0.20 -10.49
CA TYR A 566 -32.69 -0.65 -9.60
C TYR A 566 -34.02 -1.09 -10.24
N ASN A 567 -34.08 -1.21 -11.57
CA ASN A 567 -35.30 -1.68 -12.23
C ASN A 567 -35.60 -3.16 -11.94
N THR A 568 -34.60 -3.90 -11.47
CA THR A 568 -34.68 -5.28 -10.98
C THR A 568 -35.23 -5.39 -9.55
N LYS A 569 -35.52 -4.24 -8.90
CA LYS A 569 -36.10 -4.13 -7.57
C LYS A 569 -37.54 -3.65 -7.63
N ASP A 570 -38.34 -4.21 -6.74
CA ASP A 570 -39.73 -3.85 -6.42
C ASP A 570 -39.77 -2.86 -5.24
N ASN A 571 -39.13 -1.70 -5.39
CA ASN A 571 -39.32 -0.61 -4.43
C ASN A 571 -40.81 -0.25 -4.37
N GLY A 572 -41.40 -0.30 -3.19
CA GLY A 572 -42.83 -0.12 -3.00
C GLY A 572 -43.21 1.12 -2.19
N TYR A 573 -44.51 1.38 -2.22
CA TYR A 573 -45.19 2.30 -1.30
C TYR A 573 -46.12 1.53 -0.38
N LEU A 574 -46.31 1.98 0.85
CA LEU A 574 -47.24 1.36 1.81
C LEU A 574 -48.05 2.45 2.52
N ARG A 575 -49.37 2.28 2.50
CA ARG A 575 -50.32 3.13 3.21
C ARG A 575 -51.15 2.26 4.15
N MET A 576 -51.28 2.71 5.39
CA MET A 576 -52.02 2.00 6.44
C MET A 576 -53.26 2.79 6.82
N ASN A 577 -54.42 2.16 6.82
CA ASN A 577 -55.67 2.73 7.31
C ASN A 577 -56.09 1.99 8.58
N ASN A 578 -55.71 2.54 9.74
CA ASN A 578 -56.03 2.03 11.07
C ASN A 578 -55.75 0.52 11.24
N VAL A 579 -54.57 0.07 10.80
CA VAL A 579 -54.18 -1.34 10.88
C VAL A 579 -53.83 -1.70 12.32
N ARG A 580 -54.50 -2.69 12.88
CA ARG A 580 -54.28 -3.16 14.25
C ARG A 580 -53.22 -4.25 14.29
N ILE A 581 -52.26 -4.11 15.21
CA ILE A 581 -51.21 -5.09 15.49
C ILE A 581 -51.11 -5.32 17.00
N PRO A 582 -50.85 -6.56 17.49
CA PRO A 582 -50.61 -6.80 18.91
C PRO A 582 -49.47 -5.93 19.46
N ARG A 583 -49.59 -5.55 20.74
CA ARG A 583 -48.55 -4.80 21.46
C ARG A 583 -47.17 -5.42 21.33
N GLU A 584 -47.07 -6.75 21.35
CA GLU A 584 -45.81 -7.49 21.24
C GLU A 584 -45.14 -7.38 19.85
N GLN A 585 -45.77 -6.74 18.86
CA GLN A 585 -45.16 -6.46 17.57
C GLN A 585 -44.33 -5.16 17.55
N MET A 586 -44.38 -4.31 18.57
CA MET A 586 -43.38 -3.25 18.77
C MET A 586 -42.06 -3.87 19.26
N LEU A 587 -40.92 -3.56 18.66
CA LEU A 587 -39.61 -4.10 19.07
C LEU A 587 -39.16 -3.49 20.40
N MET A 588 -39.12 -4.31 21.46
CA MET A 588 -39.11 -3.81 22.85
C MET A 588 -37.83 -4.09 23.65
N ARG A 589 -36.66 -4.23 22.99
CA ARG A 589 -35.41 -4.49 23.74
C ARG A 589 -35.01 -3.30 24.62
N TYR A 590 -35.12 -2.09 24.08
CA TYR A 590 -34.64 -0.86 24.72
C TYR A 590 -35.77 0.08 25.16
N SER A 591 -36.76 0.30 24.30
CA SER A 591 -38.00 1.02 24.64
C SER A 591 -39.12 0.01 24.87
N LYS A 592 -39.98 0.20 25.88
CA LYS A 592 -41.09 -0.73 26.20
C LYS A 592 -42.40 0.00 26.42
N VAL A 593 -43.50 -0.64 26.04
CA VAL A 593 -44.85 -0.22 26.39
C VAL A 593 -45.48 -1.31 27.25
N SER A 594 -45.80 -1.02 28.51
CA SER A 594 -46.50 -1.95 29.39
C SER A 594 -47.95 -2.15 28.95
N LYS A 595 -48.61 -3.23 29.40
CA LYS A 595 -50.04 -3.46 29.15
C LYS A 595 -50.90 -2.28 29.61
N ALA A 596 -50.54 -1.68 30.76
CA ALA A 596 -51.18 -0.48 31.31
C ALA A 596 -50.91 0.80 30.51
N GLY A 597 -50.06 0.75 29.47
CA GLY A 597 -49.67 1.87 28.62
C GLY A 597 -48.69 2.84 29.29
N GLU A 598 -47.77 2.30 30.08
CA GLU A 598 -46.61 3.05 30.56
C GLU A 598 -45.46 2.87 29.57
N PHE A 599 -44.84 3.97 29.17
CA PHE A 599 -43.68 3.95 28.28
C PHE A 599 -42.37 3.99 29.09
N ILE A 600 -41.56 2.95 28.94
CA ILE A 600 -40.22 2.87 29.52
C ILE A 600 -39.25 3.17 28.38
N LYS A 601 -38.60 4.32 28.45
CA LYS A 601 -37.68 4.79 27.41
C LYS A 601 -36.32 4.07 27.49
N ALA A 602 -35.67 3.88 26.35
CA ALA A 602 -34.30 3.40 26.27
C ALA A 602 -33.33 4.23 27.12
N GLN A 603 -32.42 3.56 27.84
CA GLN A 603 -31.35 4.23 28.60
C GLN A 603 -30.40 5.03 27.71
N ASN A 604 -30.18 4.55 26.47
CA ASN A 604 -29.37 5.24 25.48
C ASN A 604 -30.07 5.20 24.12
N GLU A 605 -30.60 6.36 23.69
CA GLU A 605 -31.30 6.54 22.42
C GLU A 605 -30.43 6.17 21.21
N LYS A 606 -29.10 6.20 21.37
CA LYS A 606 -28.17 5.97 20.26
C LYS A 606 -28.10 4.52 19.80
N ILE A 607 -28.62 3.56 20.58
CA ILE A 607 -28.48 2.13 20.26
C ILE A 607 -29.15 1.77 18.91
N GLY A 608 -30.19 2.51 18.50
CA GLY A 608 -30.80 2.37 17.18
C GLY A 608 -29.83 2.62 16.01
N TYR A 609 -28.71 3.33 16.23
CA TYR A 609 -27.70 3.56 15.21
C TYR A 609 -26.83 2.33 14.90
N ALA A 610 -26.87 1.25 15.70
CA ALA A 610 -26.05 0.07 15.47
C ALA A 610 -26.28 -0.55 14.08
N THR A 611 -27.55 -0.74 13.70
CA THR A 611 -27.94 -1.23 12.38
C THR A 611 -27.47 -0.27 11.28
N MET A 612 -27.73 1.02 11.42
CA MET A 612 -27.30 2.06 10.48
C MET A 612 -25.76 2.08 10.29
N MET A 613 -24.98 1.94 11.38
CA MET A 613 -23.52 1.94 11.30
C MET A 613 -22.98 0.75 10.49
N GLN A 614 -23.58 -0.42 10.67
CA GLN A 614 -23.22 -1.61 9.91
C GLN A 614 -23.56 -1.45 8.42
N VAL A 615 -24.77 -0.96 8.12
CA VAL A 615 -25.23 -0.75 6.74
C VAL A 615 -24.35 0.27 6.01
N ARG A 616 -24.00 1.39 6.66
CA ARG A 616 -23.06 2.37 6.09
C ARG A 616 -21.68 1.79 5.81
N THR A 617 -21.22 0.86 6.65
CA THR A 617 -19.94 0.16 6.40
C THR A 617 -20.04 -0.72 5.16
N SER A 618 -21.17 -1.40 4.94
CA SER A 618 -21.43 -2.18 3.71
C SER A 618 -21.54 -1.29 2.46
N ILE A 619 -22.13 -0.09 2.57
CA ILE A 619 -22.15 0.89 1.47
C ILE A 619 -20.73 1.32 1.11
N ILE A 620 -19.93 1.66 2.12
CA ILE A 620 -18.51 2.02 1.96
C ILE A 620 -17.74 0.87 1.29
N HIS A 621 -18.03 -0.38 1.64
CA HIS A 621 -17.45 -1.52 0.93
C HIS A 621 -17.84 -1.55 -0.55
N ASN A 622 -19.11 -1.33 -0.87
CA ASN A 622 -19.59 -1.33 -2.25
C ASN A 622 -18.97 -0.22 -3.12
N THR A 623 -18.53 0.89 -2.52
CA THR A 623 -17.92 2.01 -3.26
C THR A 623 -16.67 1.60 -4.05
N TYR A 624 -15.70 0.94 -3.42
CA TYR A 624 -14.48 0.52 -4.11
C TYR A 624 -14.71 -0.72 -4.97
N VAL A 625 -15.66 -1.59 -4.62
CA VAL A 625 -16.02 -2.75 -5.45
C VAL A 625 -16.61 -2.28 -6.79
N SER A 626 -17.59 -1.39 -6.76
CA SER A 626 -18.22 -0.83 -7.96
C SER A 626 -17.21 -0.03 -8.80
N LEU A 627 -16.36 0.78 -8.15
CA LEU A 627 -15.30 1.51 -8.84
C LEU A 627 -14.29 0.56 -9.49
N ALA A 628 -13.88 -0.52 -8.81
CA ALA A 628 -12.98 -1.53 -9.34
C ALA A 628 -13.57 -2.26 -10.56
N GLN A 629 -14.86 -2.59 -10.53
CA GLN A 629 -15.54 -3.20 -11.69
C GLN A 629 -15.51 -2.26 -12.90
N GLY A 630 -15.86 -0.98 -12.71
CA GLY A 630 -15.77 0.03 -13.77
C GLY A 630 -14.35 0.20 -14.29
N LEU A 631 -13.36 0.32 -13.40
CA LEU A 631 -11.95 0.47 -13.76
C LEU A 631 -11.41 -0.74 -14.51
N ALA A 632 -11.78 -1.95 -14.12
CA ALA A 632 -11.38 -3.16 -14.82
C ALA A 632 -11.84 -3.12 -16.29
N ILE A 633 -13.06 -2.63 -16.56
CA ILE A 633 -13.56 -2.44 -17.93
C ILE A 633 -12.80 -1.30 -18.62
N GLY A 634 -12.72 -0.12 -17.97
CA GLY A 634 -12.08 1.08 -18.52
C GLY A 634 -10.63 0.88 -18.92
N VAL A 635 -9.83 0.26 -18.04
CA VAL A 635 -8.41 -0.02 -18.28
C VAL A 635 -8.23 -1.06 -19.38
N LYS A 636 -8.99 -2.17 -19.34
CA LYS A 636 -8.91 -3.20 -20.39
C LYS A 636 -9.30 -2.63 -21.75
N TYR A 637 -10.43 -1.94 -21.84
CA TYR A 637 -10.87 -1.30 -23.08
C TYR A 637 -9.82 -0.32 -23.60
N SER A 638 -9.25 0.52 -22.73
CA SER A 638 -8.25 1.52 -23.12
C SER A 638 -6.94 0.89 -23.64
N HIS A 639 -6.62 -0.31 -23.17
CA HIS A 639 -5.47 -1.07 -23.65
C HIS A 639 -5.68 -1.62 -25.07
N PHE A 640 -6.91 -2.04 -25.39
CA PHE A 640 -7.23 -2.62 -26.71
C PHE A 640 -7.65 -1.57 -27.74
N ARG A 641 -8.38 -0.54 -27.33
CA ARG A 641 -8.89 0.49 -28.23
C ARG A 641 -7.74 1.33 -28.76
N ARG A 642 -7.64 1.43 -30.08
CA ARG A 642 -6.68 2.29 -30.79
C ARG A 642 -7.42 3.48 -31.40
N GLN A 643 -6.82 4.66 -31.35
CA GLN A 643 -7.36 5.86 -31.98
C GLN A 643 -6.26 6.91 -32.17
N PHE A 644 -6.39 7.67 -33.27
CA PHE A 644 -5.43 8.65 -33.79
C PHE A 644 -4.07 8.03 -34.16
N LYS A 645 -3.60 8.40 -35.35
CA LYS A 645 -2.38 7.86 -35.94
C LYS A 645 -1.15 8.58 -35.40
N ASP A 646 -0.08 7.83 -35.20
CA ASP A 646 1.25 8.39 -34.97
C ASP A 646 1.88 8.93 -36.27
N LYS A 647 3.12 9.40 -36.19
CA LYS A 647 3.88 9.90 -37.35
C LYS A 647 4.10 8.84 -38.44
N ASN A 648 3.93 7.55 -38.12
CA ASN A 648 4.09 6.42 -39.03
C ASN A 648 2.74 5.93 -39.58
N GLY A 649 1.63 6.62 -39.27
CA GLY A 649 0.29 6.23 -39.72
C GLY A 649 -0.36 5.11 -38.90
N ILE A 650 0.28 4.66 -37.81
CA ILE A 650 -0.21 3.55 -36.97
C ILE A 650 -1.01 4.12 -35.80
N GLU A 651 -2.21 3.57 -35.57
CA GLU A 651 -3.01 3.98 -34.42
C GLU A 651 -2.45 3.41 -33.12
N ARG A 652 -2.32 4.28 -32.11
CA ARG A 652 -1.84 3.90 -30.78
C ARG A 652 -2.99 3.54 -29.83
N PRO A 653 -2.76 2.61 -28.88
CA PRO A 653 -3.69 2.35 -27.79
C PRO A 653 -4.03 3.63 -27.04
N ILE A 654 -5.31 3.84 -26.71
CA ILE A 654 -5.73 5.09 -26.09
C ILE A 654 -5.18 5.24 -24.66
N ILE A 655 -4.87 4.13 -23.98
CA ILE A 655 -4.22 4.16 -22.66
C ILE A 655 -2.82 4.81 -22.69
N ASP A 656 -2.18 4.92 -23.86
CA ASP A 656 -0.88 5.57 -23.96
C ASP A 656 -0.99 7.10 -23.91
N TYR A 657 -2.17 7.68 -24.12
CA TYR A 657 -2.36 9.13 -24.02
C TYR A 657 -2.41 9.57 -22.56
N GLN A 658 -1.64 10.62 -22.24
CA GLN A 658 -1.62 11.21 -20.90
C GLN A 658 -3.02 11.64 -20.43
N THR A 659 -3.86 12.12 -21.34
CA THR A 659 -5.24 12.51 -21.04
C THR A 659 -6.13 11.32 -20.66
N GLN A 660 -5.86 10.12 -21.18
CA GLN A 660 -6.56 8.90 -20.77
C GLN A 660 -6.03 8.39 -19.44
N GLN A 661 -4.72 8.48 -19.23
CA GLN A 661 -4.06 8.12 -17.96
C GLN A 661 -4.55 9.01 -16.81
N ASP A 662 -4.65 10.33 -17.04
CA ASP A 662 -5.17 11.30 -16.08
C ASP A 662 -6.63 11.02 -15.68
N LYS A 663 -7.42 10.39 -16.55
CA LYS A 663 -8.78 9.97 -16.20
C LYS A 663 -8.80 8.71 -15.33
N LEU A 664 -7.97 7.72 -15.64
CA LEU A 664 -8.08 6.38 -15.03
C LEU A 664 -7.13 6.16 -13.85
N ILE A 665 -5.89 6.64 -13.90
CA ILE A 665 -4.88 6.37 -12.85
C ILE A 665 -5.28 6.98 -11.50
N PRO A 666 -5.77 8.23 -11.41
CA PRO A 666 -6.24 8.78 -10.13
C PRO A 666 -7.40 7.97 -9.55
N LEU A 667 -8.33 7.50 -10.39
CA LEU A 667 -9.44 6.67 -9.95
C LEU A 667 -8.98 5.29 -9.45
N ILE A 668 -7.91 4.71 -10.02
CA ILE A 668 -7.28 3.49 -9.49
C ILE A 668 -6.74 3.76 -8.09
N ALA A 669 -6.02 4.86 -7.89
CA ALA A 669 -5.50 5.24 -6.57
C ALA A 669 -6.63 5.43 -5.56
N ASP A 670 -7.69 6.15 -5.94
CA ASP A 670 -8.88 6.36 -5.13
C ASP A 670 -9.58 5.05 -4.77
N CYS A 671 -9.70 4.12 -5.72
CA CYS A 671 -10.29 2.80 -5.48
C CYS A 671 -9.55 2.04 -4.37
N TYR A 672 -8.22 2.02 -4.40
CA TYR A 672 -7.43 1.40 -3.34
C TYR A 672 -7.50 2.16 -2.01
N ALA A 673 -7.48 3.50 -2.05
CA ALA A 673 -7.62 4.34 -0.85
C ALA A 673 -8.97 4.09 -0.14
N GLN A 674 -10.06 4.03 -0.91
CA GLN A 674 -11.38 3.69 -0.39
C GLN A 674 -11.42 2.27 0.19
N GLY A 675 -10.77 1.30 -0.47
CA GLY A 675 -10.63 -0.08 0.01
C GLY A 675 -9.93 -0.17 1.36
N PHE A 676 -8.77 0.46 1.51
CA PHE A 676 -8.04 0.49 2.79
C PHE A 676 -8.79 1.27 3.88
N GLY A 677 -9.43 2.39 3.51
CA GLY A 677 -10.29 3.13 4.42
C GLY A 677 -11.45 2.28 4.95
N CYS A 678 -12.09 1.48 4.08
CA CYS A 678 -13.16 0.56 4.47
C CYS A 678 -12.66 -0.50 5.46
N LEU A 679 -11.49 -1.10 5.23
CA LEU A 679 -10.88 -2.07 6.16
C LEU A 679 -10.68 -1.45 7.55
N ARG A 680 -10.14 -0.24 7.62
CA ARG A 680 -9.91 0.49 8.88
C ARG A 680 -11.23 0.80 9.60
N ILE A 681 -12.24 1.27 8.87
CA ILE A 681 -13.57 1.56 9.44
C ILE A 681 -14.19 0.30 10.04
N ARG A 682 -14.05 -0.85 9.38
CA ARG A 682 -14.57 -2.13 9.87
C ARG A 682 -13.91 -2.56 11.18
N GLU A 683 -12.61 -2.33 11.32
CA GLU A 683 -11.88 -2.58 12.58
C GLU A 683 -12.41 -1.69 13.71
N ILE A 684 -12.66 -0.39 13.44
CA ILE A 684 -13.22 0.55 14.42
C ILE A 684 -14.65 0.16 14.80
N LEU A 685 -15.49 -0.24 13.83
CA LEU A 685 -16.84 -0.73 14.08
C LEU A 685 -16.83 -1.97 14.97
N THR A 686 -15.96 -2.94 14.67
CA THR A 686 -15.83 -4.18 15.47
C THR A 686 -15.45 -3.87 16.92
N GLU A 687 -14.47 -2.98 17.12
CA GLU A 687 -14.07 -2.53 18.45
C GLU A 687 -15.21 -1.79 19.17
N ASN A 688 -15.94 -0.92 18.48
CA ASN A 688 -17.09 -0.21 19.05
C ASN A 688 -18.19 -1.17 19.50
N LEU A 689 -18.54 -2.16 18.66
CA LEU A 689 -19.55 -3.16 19.02
C LEU A 689 -19.12 -4.01 20.22
N LYS A 690 -17.82 -4.35 20.31
CA LYS A 690 -17.26 -5.06 21.46
C LYS A 690 -17.37 -4.23 22.74
N ARG A 691 -17.01 -2.95 22.72
CA ARG A 691 -17.14 -2.03 23.86
C ARG A 691 -18.57 -1.87 24.35
N ILE A 692 -19.52 -1.73 23.42
CA ILE A 692 -20.94 -1.62 23.76
C ILE A 692 -21.42 -2.91 24.42
N THR A 693 -21.11 -4.06 23.84
CA THR A 693 -21.64 -5.35 24.29
C THR A 693 -21.02 -5.82 25.61
N GLU A 694 -19.70 -5.66 25.76
CA GLU A 694 -18.96 -6.19 26.92
C GLU A 694 -18.85 -5.18 28.07
N LYS A 695 -18.81 -3.89 27.78
CA LYS A 695 -18.50 -2.83 28.77
C LYS A 695 -19.57 -1.76 28.92
N ASN A 696 -20.64 -1.82 28.13
CA ASN A 696 -21.66 -0.77 28.05
C ASN A 696 -21.06 0.64 27.79
N ASP A 697 -19.94 0.68 27.04
CA ASP A 697 -19.19 1.90 26.72
C ASP A 697 -19.58 2.41 25.32
N PHE A 698 -20.11 3.64 25.29
CA PHE A 698 -20.57 4.32 24.07
C PHE A 698 -19.68 5.49 23.64
N SER A 699 -18.48 5.63 24.23
CA SER A 699 -17.57 6.75 23.98
C SER A 699 -17.15 6.87 22.52
N LEU A 700 -16.85 5.76 21.85
CA LEU A 700 -16.39 5.70 20.45
C LEU A 700 -17.51 5.93 19.42
N MET A 701 -18.76 5.83 19.84
CA MET A 701 -19.92 5.81 18.95
C MET A 701 -20.10 7.14 18.20
N GLY A 702 -19.84 8.27 18.86
CA GLY A 702 -19.96 9.59 18.23
C GLY A 702 -18.94 9.79 17.11
N ASP A 703 -17.71 9.33 17.32
CA ASP A 703 -16.62 9.47 16.37
C ASP A 703 -16.80 8.52 15.18
N LEU A 704 -17.18 7.27 15.46
CA LEU A 704 -17.49 6.29 14.41
C LEU A 704 -18.66 6.76 13.53
N HIS A 705 -19.71 7.32 14.14
CA HIS A 705 -20.83 7.89 13.39
C HIS A 705 -20.38 9.01 12.44
N ALA A 706 -19.59 9.97 12.93
CA ALA A 706 -19.11 11.08 12.12
C ALA A 706 -18.19 10.61 10.98
N LEU A 707 -17.34 9.62 11.24
CA LEU A 707 -16.48 8.99 10.25
C LEU A 707 -17.29 8.27 9.17
N LEU A 708 -18.29 7.48 9.56
CA LEU A 708 -19.19 6.79 8.62
C LEU A 708 -19.99 7.78 7.77
N CYS A 709 -20.48 8.88 8.35
CA CYS A 709 -21.16 9.94 7.61
C CYS A 709 -20.24 10.54 6.53
N CYS A 710 -19.02 10.89 6.91
CA CYS A 710 -18.03 11.48 6.01
C CYS A 710 -17.66 10.52 4.88
N CYS A 711 -17.21 9.31 5.24
CA CYS A 711 -16.71 8.34 4.27
C CYS A 711 -17.83 7.85 3.34
N LYS A 712 -19.05 7.62 3.85
CA LYS A 712 -20.19 7.29 2.98
C LYS A 712 -20.42 8.42 1.97
N ALA A 713 -20.50 9.67 2.41
CA ALA A 713 -20.76 10.79 1.51
C ALA A 713 -19.65 10.99 0.46
N VAL A 714 -18.40 11.07 0.91
CA VAL A 714 -17.26 11.33 0.03
C VAL A 714 -16.99 10.17 -0.92
N TYR A 715 -17.00 8.92 -0.43
CA TYR A 715 -16.66 7.76 -1.26
C TYR A 715 -17.76 7.47 -2.27
N THR A 716 -19.04 7.61 -1.90
CA THR A 716 -20.14 7.40 -2.87
C THR A 716 -20.12 8.46 -3.96
N TRP A 717 -19.87 9.74 -3.66
CA TRP A 717 -19.70 10.75 -4.71
C TRP A 717 -18.48 10.45 -5.58
N ASN A 718 -17.32 10.13 -4.99
CA ASN A 718 -16.13 9.83 -5.77
C ASN A 718 -16.35 8.64 -6.71
N THR A 719 -16.93 7.55 -6.22
CA THR A 719 -17.26 6.40 -7.07
C THR A 719 -18.30 6.74 -8.13
N HIS A 720 -19.36 7.49 -7.80
CA HIS A 720 -20.39 7.85 -8.78
C HIS A 720 -19.82 8.69 -9.93
N PHE A 721 -19.07 9.75 -9.63
CA PHE A 721 -18.42 10.58 -10.64
C PHE A 721 -17.27 9.85 -11.35
N GLY A 722 -16.55 8.99 -10.63
CA GLY A 722 -15.52 8.12 -11.19
C GLY A 722 -16.09 7.16 -12.23
N LEU A 723 -17.22 6.53 -11.97
CA LEU A 723 -17.92 5.65 -12.91
C LEU A 723 -18.36 6.41 -14.17
N ASP A 724 -18.86 7.64 -14.05
CA ASP A 724 -19.17 8.45 -15.24
C ASP A 724 -17.90 8.81 -16.03
N LYS A 725 -16.82 9.21 -15.34
CA LYS A 725 -15.53 9.49 -15.98
C LYS A 725 -14.97 8.26 -16.71
N ILE A 726 -15.13 7.07 -16.13
CA ILE A 726 -14.76 5.79 -16.76
C ILE A 726 -15.63 5.54 -18.00
N ARG A 727 -16.95 5.74 -17.91
CA ARG A 727 -17.87 5.62 -19.05
C ARG A 727 -17.45 6.53 -20.20
N GLN A 728 -17.16 7.80 -19.91
CA GLN A 728 -16.65 8.75 -20.92
C GLN A 728 -15.30 8.33 -21.51
N SER A 729 -14.46 7.63 -20.74
CA SER A 729 -13.16 7.12 -21.18
C SER A 729 -13.27 5.97 -22.20
N LEU A 730 -14.44 5.35 -22.32
CA LEU A 730 -14.76 4.35 -23.35
C LEU A 730 -15.23 4.97 -24.68
N GLY A 731 -15.35 6.30 -24.75
CA GLY A 731 -15.90 7.00 -25.92
C GLY A 731 -17.35 6.60 -26.21
N GLY A 732 -17.75 6.58 -27.48
CA GLY A 732 -19.12 6.23 -27.88
C GLY A 732 -19.55 4.82 -27.44
N HIS A 733 -18.63 3.86 -27.36
CA HIS A 733 -18.95 2.50 -26.91
C HIS A 733 -19.35 2.44 -25.44
N GLY A 734 -18.89 3.40 -24.62
CA GLY A 734 -19.31 3.54 -23.23
C GLY A 734 -20.77 3.93 -23.05
N PHE A 735 -21.47 4.34 -24.11
CA PHE A 735 -22.88 4.68 -24.05
C PHE A 735 -23.80 3.46 -24.26
N LEU A 736 -23.24 2.33 -24.71
CA LEU A 736 -23.99 1.08 -24.89
C LEU A 736 -24.16 0.36 -23.55
N GLN A 737 -25.32 -0.25 -23.29
CA GLN A 737 -25.55 -1.11 -22.12
C GLN A 737 -24.56 -2.29 -22.08
N SER A 738 -24.19 -2.82 -23.24
CA SER A 738 -23.19 -3.89 -23.38
C SER A 738 -21.78 -3.50 -22.94
N SER A 739 -21.51 -2.21 -22.67
CA SER A 739 -20.27 -1.78 -22.01
C SER A 739 -20.19 -2.23 -20.56
N GLY A 740 -21.31 -2.56 -19.92
CA GLY A 740 -21.42 -2.91 -18.50
C GLY A 740 -21.30 -1.72 -17.53
N VAL A 741 -20.51 -0.69 -17.87
CA VAL A 741 -20.28 0.47 -17.00
C VAL A 741 -21.57 1.26 -16.75
N VAL A 742 -22.45 1.38 -17.75
CA VAL A 742 -23.74 2.07 -17.59
C VAL A 742 -24.56 1.40 -16.49
N SER A 743 -24.71 0.07 -16.53
CA SER A 743 -25.45 -0.68 -15.51
C SER A 743 -24.82 -0.51 -14.12
N ILE A 744 -23.50 -0.63 -14.00
CA ILE A 744 -22.80 -0.42 -12.72
C ILE A 744 -23.08 0.99 -12.19
N GLN A 745 -23.00 2.01 -13.03
CA GLN A 745 -23.24 3.40 -12.66
C GLN A 745 -24.68 3.64 -12.21
N THR A 746 -25.68 3.15 -12.96
CA THR A 746 -27.10 3.35 -12.65
C THR A 746 -27.51 2.60 -11.39
N GLU A 747 -26.99 1.38 -11.18
CA GLU A 747 -27.24 0.59 -9.97
C GLU A 747 -26.54 1.18 -8.73
N PHE A 748 -25.37 1.81 -8.91
CA PHE A 748 -24.64 2.42 -7.80
C PHE A 748 -25.16 3.83 -7.42
N ALA A 749 -25.73 4.58 -8.35
CA ALA A 749 -26.15 5.98 -8.16
C ALA A 749 -27.03 6.24 -6.92
N PRO A 750 -28.00 5.36 -6.55
CA PRO A 750 -28.81 5.57 -5.35
C PRO A 750 -28.00 5.65 -4.05
N SER A 751 -26.77 5.10 -4.01
CA SER A 751 -25.89 5.12 -2.82
C SER A 751 -25.52 6.53 -2.36
N CYS A 752 -25.60 7.54 -3.23
CA CYS A 752 -25.43 8.94 -2.85
C CYS A 752 -26.62 9.53 -2.07
N THR A 753 -27.74 8.81 -2.01
CA THR A 753 -29.02 9.30 -1.45
C THR A 753 -29.51 8.45 -0.28
N TYR A 754 -29.61 7.13 -0.44
CA TYR A 754 -30.10 6.27 0.64
C TYR A 754 -29.11 6.22 1.82
N GLU A 755 -29.62 5.86 3.01
CA GLU A 755 -28.87 5.88 4.28
C GLU A 755 -28.28 7.26 4.67
N GLY A 756 -28.95 8.31 4.18
CA GLY A 756 -28.65 9.71 4.42
C GLY A 756 -28.13 10.39 3.17
N GLU A 757 -28.77 11.49 2.76
CA GLU A 757 -28.31 12.29 1.64
C GLU A 757 -26.91 12.85 1.94
N ASN A 758 -26.01 12.78 0.95
CA ASN A 758 -24.59 13.03 1.17
C ASN A 758 -24.28 14.42 1.75
N THR A 759 -24.98 15.47 1.32
CA THR A 759 -24.82 16.82 1.86
C THR A 759 -25.26 16.89 3.32
N VAL A 760 -26.41 16.30 3.66
CA VAL A 760 -26.91 16.20 5.05
C VAL A 760 -25.92 15.45 5.94
N LEU A 761 -25.32 14.37 5.44
CA LEU A 761 -24.31 13.62 6.18
C LEU A 761 -23.03 14.44 6.42
N LEU A 762 -22.58 15.20 5.42
CA LEU A 762 -21.45 16.11 5.59
C LEU A 762 -21.75 17.23 6.59
N LEU A 763 -23.00 17.70 6.69
CA LEU A 763 -23.39 18.64 7.75
C LEU A 763 -23.27 18.00 9.14
N GLN A 764 -23.58 16.71 9.30
CA GLN A 764 -23.38 16.00 10.57
C GLN A 764 -21.89 15.88 10.91
N THR A 765 -21.05 15.54 9.91
CA THR A 765 -19.59 15.55 10.07
C THR A 765 -19.06 16.94 10.43
N GLY A 766 -19.53 17.99 9.76
CA GLY A 766 -19.14 19.38 10.03
C GLY A 766 -19.47 19.81 11.46
N ARG A 767 -20.69 19.53 11.92
CA ARG A 767 -21.11 19.79 13.32
C ARG A 767 -20.22 19.06 14.33
N TYR A 768 -19.89 17.80 14.05
CA TYR A 768 -18.97 17.02 14.87
C TYR A 768 -17.58 17.65 14.92
N LEU A 769 -17.00 18.04 13.78
CA LEU A 769 -15.68 18.66 13.69
C LEU A 769 -15.63 20.01 14.41
N LEU A 770 -16.67 20.85 14.27
CA LEU A 770 -16.76 22.12 15.00
C LEU A 770 -16.81 21.90 16.52
N LYS A 771 -17.56 20.90 16.98
CA LYS A 771 -17.62 20.54 18.40
C LYS A 771 -16.26 20.03 18.90
N ALA A 772 -15.58 19.19 18.11
CA ALA A 772 -14.24 18.70 18.43
C ALA A 772 -13.21 19.84 18.48
N CYS A 773 -13.24 20.76 17.52
CA CYS A 773 -12.39 21.95 17.48
C CYS A 773 -12.58 22.83 18.73
N ASN A 774 -13.83 23.10 19.12
CA ASN A 774 -14.13 23.87 20.33
C ASN A 774 -13.61 23.21 21.61
N LYS A 775 -13.61 21.87 21.67
CA LYS A 775 -13.01 21.12 22.78
C LYS A 775 -11.48 21.21 22.75
N ALA A 776 -10.88 21.03 21.57
CA ALA A 776 -9.44 21.07 21.36
C ALA A 776 -8.85 22.43 21.77
N GLN A 777 -9.49 23.54 21.37
CA GLN A 777 -9.09 24.90 21.77
C GLN A 777 -9.11 25.09 23.28
N LYS A 778 -10.05 24.44 23.98
CA LYS A 778 -10.15 24.43 25.43
C LYS A 778 -9.25 23.37 26.09
N HIS A 779 -8.38 22.72 25.33
CA HIS A 779 -7.50 21.63 25.78
C HIS A 779 -8.26 20.47 26.46
N GLN A 780 -9.52 20.28 26.07
CA GLN A 780 -10.34 19.17 26.55
C GLN A 780 -10.04 17.91 25.73
N PRO A 781 -10.22 16.71 26.30
CA PRO A 781 -10.01 15.46 25.58
C PRO A 781 -10.94 15.34 24.37
N ILE A 782 -10.35 15.02 23.23
CA ILE A 782 -11.01 14.66 21.96
C ILE A 782 -10.55 13.27 21.52
N ASN A 783 -11.21 12.71 20.50
CA ASN A 783 -10.85 11.40 19.97
C ASN A 783 -9.57 11.44 19.13
N GLU A 784 -8.81 10.35 19.15
CA GLU A 784 -7.59 10.11 18.37
C GLU A 784 -7.72 10.51 16.89
N ASN A 785 -8.86 10.18 16.25
CA ASN A 785 -9.08 10.44 14.82
C ASN A 785 -9.11 11.94 14.47
N VAL A 786 -9.26 12.82 15.45
CA VAL A 786 -9.31 14.28 15.28
C VAL A 786 -8.28 15.02 16.13
N GLU A 787 -7.30 14.32 16.71
CA GLU A 787 -6.25 14.94 17.55
C GLU A 787 -5.46 16.04 16.84
N TYR A 788 -5.36 15.98 15.51
CA TYR A 788 -4.74 17.04 14.72
C TYR A 788 -5.39 18.42 14.95
N LEU A 789 -6.63 18.47 15.45
CA LEU A 789 -7.32 19.71 15.79
C LEU A 789 -6.74 20.43 17.02
N TYR A 790 -5.93 19.78 17.87
CA TYR A 790 -5.19 20.48 18.93
C TYR A 790 -4.22 21.52 18.34
N ASN A 791 -3.64 21.21 17.17
CA ASN A 791 -2.68 22.07 16.48
C ASN A 791 -3.30 22.73 15.24
N ILE A 792 -4.58 23.12 15.30
CA ILE A 792 -5.33 23.58 14.12
C ILE A 792 -4.66 24.74 13.36
N GLN A 793 -4.00 25.67 14.05
CA GLN A 793 -3.27 26.76 13.39
C GLN A 793 -2.08 26.25 12.57
N GLN A 794 -1.36 25.24 13.08
CA GLN A 794 -0.32 24.54 12.33
C GLN A 794 -0.91 23.77 11.15
N THR A 795 -2.02 23.07 11.36
CA THR A 795 -2.71 22.33 10.28
C THR A 795 -3.18 23.25 9.16
N LEU A 796 -3.73 24.41 9.48
CA LEU A 796 -4.21 25.39 8.50
C LEU A 796 -3.08 26.17 7.81
N SER A 797 -1.93 26.34 8.47
CA SER A 797 -0.75 27.00 7.90
C SER A 797 0.08 26.09 7.00
N GLN A 798 -0.05 24.77 7.15
CA GLN A 798 0.50 23.80 6.20
C GLN A 798 -0.30 23.88 4.90
N LYS A 799 0.29 24.49 3.86
CA LYS A 799 -0.23 24.34 2.49
C LYS A 799 -0.17 22.85 2.15
N ALA A 800 -1.30 22.28 1.72
CA ALA A 800 -1.32 20.97 1.10
C ALA A 800 -0.47 21.03 -0.18
N THR A 801 0.83 20.73 -0.05
CA THR A 801 1.68 20.50 -1.21
C THR A 801 1.24 19.17 -1.79
N PHE A 802 0.32 19.20 -2.74
CA PHE A 802 0.22 18.15 -3.74
C PHE A 802 1.54 18.16 -4.51
N THR A 803 2.57 17.50 -3.96
CA THR A 803 3.72 17.11 -4.76
C THR A 803 3.16 16.20 -5.84
N LYS A 804 3.17 16.68 -7.09
CA LYS A 804 3.05 15.85 -8.29
C LYS A 804 4.07 14.72 -8.13
N SER A 805 3.64 13.57 -7.62
CA SER A 805 4.42 12.33 -7.57
C SER A 805 4.31 11.62 -8.90
#